data_AF-A0A927P3B1-F1
#
_entry.id   AF-A0A927P3B1-F1
#
_cell.length_a   1.000
_cell.length_b   1.000
_cell.length_c   1.000
_cell.angle_alpha   90.00
_cell.angle_beta   90.00
_cell.angle_gamma   90.00
#
_symmetry.space_group_name_H-M   'P 1'
#
loop_
_entity.id
_entity.type
_entity.pdbx_description
1 polymer ?
#
loop_
_entity_poly.entity_id
_entity_poly.type
_entity_poly.pdbx_seq_one_letter_code
_entity_poly.pdbx_strand_id
1 'polypeptide(L)'
;MDLLNRLNGNLTEYQSIPFWSWNDKLEEEELRRQIRSMKEAGIGGYFMHARGGLMTEYLGEEWFDATAACIDEAEKQGMHAWCYDENGWPSGFAGMKLLEDKGNWAHYITCETKAGFDAEALGVYVLEGENLRRVSAEEKAEEYICLYDKTNSSVVDILNPEIVRKFLDETHEKYYERFGESFGTYMQGFFTDEPQYFRWDTPYTPMLLSAYKERYGGDILDTLGALFIDCKQAPRLRYRYWRLMNELYTNSFAKQIYDWCDEHNCKLTGHSIEESSIDGQMMCCAGIMPFYEYEHTPGIDWLGRGIASEMAPRQVSSAAQQLGKKHVLTETFACAGWDVSPKELKWIAEWQYVHGVNQMCQHLYAYSVRGQRKRDHPAFFSEHNPWVKAEFRAFNDYFTALGYMLAESREEANVAVIHPMRSAYLTYKHSKPNPAMRQLDTAFVKLVEGLAAAGIGHHYVDEWLLAKHGGANGAKLKMGLREYDYVVLPDMDTIDANTVEVLKEYLANGGKLCVAGRIPTMIEGEEADLSFLKGNITLAELQSGRVSIDKKDTAVRYTVREAEFGDFVYAVNLSMKDEFDVTLRIRAKGAKLFNAMERKYEALYFETAGDEIIVPVHFETGESYIIVMDDAAVSAAKPAAKGAEKELSLDAKIIAASENMLHIDEVRLSYDGVEYTDAMPVMAASNELLRGKTNRTVYLKYEFEVENVPEKIRLEREKMGGVKAWFNGAEVAFADEGTLDRAFVSENIAGKVKQGKNELVVQIEYYQTELVYHVFNGVFYEHSDATESMLNCTSYVTDIEAVYVMGDFGVYAESLEAGERNTMIANGRQYIGTAKKRIAMNSLAENGYLFFGGEMTFEVPFEANGDEKTLTVTGRHAVAKVSVNGGKEKLMMFGNHMDVAGLLKKGENTLKITLLSGCRNIYGPFHQPDVEPLGVGPGTFDRYGQWVDGKCKNYVDRYSFVKFGVDKLILA
;
A
#
# COMPACT_ATOMS: atom_id res chain seq x y z
N MET A 1 -6.09 -5.10 -33.98
CA MET A 1 -7.43 -5.60 -33.57
C MET A 1 -8.11 -4.55 -32.70
N ASP A 2 -9.43 -4.44 -32.78
CA ASP A 2 -10.25 -3.56 -31.94
C ASP A 2 -10.12 -3.90 -30.43
N LEU A 3 -10.22 -2.90 -29.55
CA LEU A 3 -9.99 -3.03 -28.09
C LEU A 3 -10.96 -4.03 -27.45
N LEU A 4 -12.23 -4.02 -27.83
CA LEU A 4 -13.24 -4.92 -27.24
C LEU A 4 -12.90 -6.39 -27.48
N ASN A 5 -12.39 -6.73 -28.67
CA ASN A 5 -11.95 -8.09 -28.96
C ASN A 5 -10.73 -8.50 -28.14
N ARG A 6 -9.81 -7.56 -27.90
CA ARG A 6 -8.63 -7.79 -27.06
C ARG A 6 -9.03 -8.02 -25.59
N LEU A 7 -9.96 -7.22 -25.05
CA LEU A 7 -10.46 -7.33 -23.67
C LEU A 7 -11.35 -8.55 -23.41
N ASN A 8 -11.78 -9.25 -24.46
CA ASN A 8 -12.47 -10.54 -24.35
C ASN A 8 -11.51 -11.73 -24.49
N GLY A 9 -10.21 -11.47 -24.70
CA GLY A 9 -9.17 -12.50 -24.75
C GLY A 9 -8.68 -12.96 -23.38
N ASN A 10 -7.54 -13.64 -23.36
CA ASN A 10 -6.86 -13.98 -22.11
C ASN A 10 -6.18 -12.72 -21.56
N LEU A 11 -6.60 -12.27 -20.37
CA LEU A 11 -6.07 -11.10 -19.69
C LEU A 11 -5.30 -11.44 -18.41
N THR A 12 -4.99 -12.72 -18.13
CA THR A 12 -4.37 -13.16 -16.87
C THR A 12 -3.11 -12.34 -16.52
N GLU A 13 -2.28 -11.97 -17.49
CA GLU A 13 -1.06 -11.18 -17.23
C GLU A 13 -1.29 -9.73 -16.76
N TYR A 14 -2.49 -9.17 -16.97
CA TYR A 14 -2.87 -7.80 -16.59
C TYR A 14 -3.77 -7.75 -15.36
N GLN A 15 -4.26 -8.91 -14.91
CA GLN A 15 -5.03 -9.01 -13.68
C GLN A 15 -4.13 -8.73 -12.48
N SER A 16 -4.73 -8.40 -11.34
CA SER A 16 -3.99 -8.14 -10.12
C SER A 16 -3.34 -9.40 -9.57
N ILE A 17 -2.30 -9.20 -8.76
CA ILE A 17 -1.49 -10.24 -8.13
C ILE A 17 -1.33 -9.85 -6.65
N PRO A 18 -2.31 -10.11 -5.77
CA PRO A 18 -2.23 -9.69 -4.38
C PRO A 18 -1.15 -10.45 -3.61
N PHE A 19 -0.71 -9.85 -2.51
CA PHE A 19 -0.08 -10.60 -1.44
C PHE A 19 -1.07 -11.56 -0.83
N TRP A 20 -0.76 -12.85 -0.88
CA TRP A 20 -1.52 -13.87 -0.20
C TRP A 20 -0.79 -14.26 1.08
N SER A 21 -1.30 -13.70 2.18
CA SER A 21 -0.74 -13.84 3.52
C SER A 21 -0.89 -15.28 4.01
N TRP A 22 0.16 -16.07 3.86
CA TRP A 22 0.33 -17.38 4.46
C TRP A 22 0.66 -17.19 5.93
N ASN A 23 -0.39 -17.20 6.74
CA ASN A 23 -0.32 -16.73 8.11
C ASN A 23 -0.96 -17.69 9.11
N ASP A 24 -1.15 -18.97 8.82
CA ASP A 24 -1.64 -19.97 9.78
C ASP A 24 -1.01 -21.33 9.45
N LYS A 25 -1.52 -22.44 9.99
CA LYS A 25 -1.23 -23.79 9.52
C LYS A 25 -1.80 -23.94 8.12
N LEU A 26 -0.91 -24.12 7.17
CA LEU A 26 -1.24 -24.26 5.77
C LEU A 26 -1.79 -25.66 5.50
N GLU A 27 -2.97 -25.72 4.88
CA GLU A 27 -3.70 -26.94 4.56
C GLU A 27 -3.99 -26.94 3.08
N GLU A 28 -3.54 -28.00 2.39
CA GLU A 28 -3.61 -28.10 0.92
C GLU A 28 -4.99 -27.77 0.34
N GLU A 29 -6.07 -28.37 0.87
CA GLU A 29 -7.41 -28.16 0.33
C GLU A 29 -7.91 -26.72 0.48
N GLU A 30 -7.53 -26.05 1.57
CA GLU A 30 -7.88 -24.64 1.76
C GLU A 30 -7.10 -23.74 0.81
N LEU A 31 -5.80 -23.98 0.66
CA LEU A 31 -4.96 -23.26 -0.30
C LEU A 31 -5.58 -23.32 -1.70
N ARG A 32 -5.95 -24.52 -2.16
CA ARG A 32 -6.62 -24.74 -3.44
C ARG A 32 -7.97 -24.04 -3.53
N ARG A 33 -8.77 -24.06 -2.47
CA ARG A 33 -10.06 -23.36 -2.42
C ARG A 33 -9.90 -21.84 -2.53
N GLN A 34 -8.92 -21.25 -1.85
CA GLN A 34 -8.64 -19.82 -1.94
C GLN A 34 -8.12 -19.41 -3.32
N ILE A 35 -7.30 -20.24 -3.98
CA ILE A 35 -6.88 -20.03 -5.37
C ILE A 35 -8.09 -19.98 -6.32
N ARG A 36 -9.04 -20.91 -6.18
CA ARG A 36 -10.30 -20.87 -6.94
C ARG A 36 -11.14 -19.63 -6.63
N SER A 37 -11.19 -19.21 -5.37
CA SER A 37 -11.92 -18.02 -4.94
C SER A 37 -11.29 -16.74 -5.53
N MET A 38 -9.96 -16.66 -5.55
CA MET A 38 -9.23 -15.58 -6.22
C MET A 38 -9.53 -15.55 -7.73
N LYS A 39 -9.54 -16.72 -8.40
CA LYS A 39 -9.92 -16.81 -9.82
C LYS A 39 -11.32 -16.28 -10.08
N GLU A 40 -12.29 -16.67 -9.26
CA GLU A 40 -13.68 -16.18 -9.34
C GLU A 40 -13.78 -14.68 -9.11
N ALA A 41 -12.90 -14.11 -8.27
CA ALA A 41 -12.77 -12.68 -8.02
C ALA A 41 -11.99 -11.91 -9.10
N GLY A 42 -11.59 -12.54 -10.21
CA GLY A 42 -10.90 -11.87 -11.32
C GLY A 42 -9.41 -11.58 -11.06
N ILE A 43 -8.79 -12.29 -10.13
CA ILE A 43 -7.35 -12.21 -9.83
C ILE A 43 -6.58 -13.17 -10.77
N GLY A 44 -5.40 -12.75 -11.24
CA GLY A 44 -4.60 -13.48 -12.22
C GLY A 44 -3.45 -14.29 -11.61
N GLY A 45 -3.01 -13.94 -10.41
CA GLY A 45 -1.92 -14.62 -9.72
C GLY A 45 -1.89 -14.26 -8.24
N TYR A 46 -0.86 -14.71 -7.52
CA TYR A 46 -0.67 -14.40 -6.10
C TYR A 46 0.79 -14.56 -5.70
N PHE A 47 1.22 -13.76 -4.73
CA PHE A 47 2.50 -13.94 -4.02
C PHE A 47 2.27 -14.74 -2.74
N MET A 48 2.90 -15.91 -2.62
CA MET A 48 2.81 -16.78 -1.43
C MET A 48 3.65 -16.17 -0.30
N HIS A 49 3.06 -15.22 0.42
CA HIS A 49 3.75 -14.32 1.34
C HIS A 49 3.70 -14.86 2.77
N ALA A 50 4.84 -15.31 3.31
CA ALA A 50 4.97 -15.68 4.72
C ALA A 50 4.74 -14.45 5.62
N ARG A 51 3.78 -14.54 6.55
CA ARG A 51 3.36 -13.41 7.39
C ARG A 51 3.22 -13.79 8.85
N GLY A 52 3.19 -12.75 9.69
CA GLY A 52 2.94 -12.87 11.13
C GLY A 52 1.72 -13.75 11.42
N GLY A 53 1.96 -14.85 12.14
CA GLY A 53 0.97 -15.87 12.45
C GLY A 53 1.22 -17.22 11.78
N LEU A 54 2.13 -17.29 10.81
CA LEU A 54 2.52 -18.54 10.17
C LEU A 54 2.91 -19.61 11.20
N MET A 55 2.25 -20.78 11.11
CA MET A 55 2.56 -21.95 11.95
C MET A 55 3.34 -23.03 11.21
N THR A 56 3.23 -23.06 9.89
CA THR A 56 4.03 -23.94 9.03
C THR A 56 5.47 -23.41 8.99
N GLU A 57 6.47 -24.27 9.20
CA GLU A 57 7.88 -23.86 9.18
C GLU A 57 8.27 -23.30 7.80
N TYR A 58 8.74 -22.05 7.77
CA TYR A 58 9.19 -21.38 6.55
C TYR A 58 10.36 -22.15 5.93
N LEU A 59 10.27 -22.43 4.61
CA LEU A 59 11.22 -23.27 3.86
C LEU A 59 11.41 -24.70 4.42
N GLY A 60 10.51 -25.16 5.29
CA GLY A 60 10.41 -26.56 5.69
C GLY A 60 9.72 -27.43 4.63
N GLU A 61 9.69 -28.74 4.85
CA GLU A 61 9.06 -29.66 3.88
C GLU A 61 7.55 -29.40 3.70
N GLU A 62 6.83 -29.14 4.79
CA GLU A 62 5.39 -28.78 4.71
C GLU A 62 5.13 -27.47 3.94
N TRP A 63 6.07 -26.52 4.00
CA TRP A 63 6.00 -25.29 3.21
C TRP A 63 6.14 -25.58 1.72
N PHE A 64 7.05 -26.47 1.35
CA PHE A 64 7.23 -26.87 -0.04
C PHE A 64 6.09 -27.77 -0.55
N ASP A 65 5.49 -28.61 0.30
CA ASP A 65 4.26 -29.34 -0.05
C ASP A 65 3.09 -28.37 -0.34
N ALA A 66 2.91 -27.36 0.50
CA ALA A 66 1.94 -26.29 0.28
C ALA A 66 2.23 -25.52 -1.02
N THR A 67 3.50 -25.20 -1.28
CA THR A 67 3.95 -24.53 -2.51
C THR A 67 3.64 -25.37 -3.74
N ALA A 68 3.96 -26.67 -3.72
CA ALA A 68 3.69 -27.60 -4.81
C ALA A 68 2.19 -27.68 -5.14
N ALA A 69 1.34 -27.76 -4.11
CA ALA A 69 -0.11 -27.76 -4.28
C ALA A 69 -0.61 -26.46 -4.92
N CYS A 70 -0.04 -25.32 -4.54
CA CYS A 70 -0.42 -24.02 -5.10
C CYS A 70 0.04 -23.87 -6.56
N ILE A 71 1.22 -24.35 -6.93
CA ILE A 71 1.68 -24.33 -8.33
C ILE A 71 0.78 -25.21 -9.20
N ASP A 72 0.45 -26.41 -8.74
CA ASP A 72 -0.45 -27.34 -9.46
C ASP A 72 -1.88 -26.77 -9.59
N GLU A 73 -2.42 -26.09 -8.58
CA GLU A 73 -3.72 -25.44 -8.71
C GLU A 73 -3.65 -24.21 -9.63
N ALA A 74 -2.57 -23.40 -9.59
CA ALA A 74 -2.37 -22.30 -10.53
C ALA A 74 -2.40 -22.78 -11.98
N GLU A 75 -1.74 -23.90 -12.29
CA GLU A 75 -1.80 -24.53 -13.61
C GLU A 75 -3.24 -24.86 -14.01
N LYS A 76 -3.99 -25.52 -13.14
CA LYS A 76 -5.40 -25.90 -13.39
C LYS A 76 -6.31 -24.69 -13.62
N GLN A 77 -6.07 -23.58 -12.93
CA GLN A 77 -6.89 -22.36 -13.02
C GLN A 77 -6.39 -21.36 -14.09
N GLY A 78 -5.24 -21.62 -14.72
CA GLY A 78 -4.58 -20.66 -15.61
C GLY A 78 -4.25 -19.35 -14.89
N MET A 79 -3.65 -19.48 -13.71
CA MET A 79 -3.16 -18.39 -12.86
C MET A 79 -1.65 -18.47 -12.69
N HIS A 80 -1.04 -17.41 -12.15
CA HIS A 80 0.39 -17.30 -11.94
C HIS A 80 0.73 -17.31 -10.44
N ALA A 81 1.39 -18.37 -9.97
CA ALA A 81 1.98 -18.41 -8.65
C ALA A 81 3.32 -17.65 -8.64
N TRP A 82 3.60 -16.96 -7.55
CA TRP A 82 4.86 -16.28 -7.30
C TRP A 82 5.37 -16.60 -5.91
N CYS A 83 6.68 -16.76 -5.80
CA CYS A 83 7.34 -16.85 -4.51
C CYS A 83 7.51 -15.46 -3.91
N TYR A 84 7.42 -15.42 -2.59
CA TYR A 84 7.90 -14.32 -1.79
C TYR A 84 9.22 -14.79 -1.15
N ASP A 85 10.29 -14.02 -1.33
CA ASP A 85 11.66 -14.49 -1.08
C ASP A 85 12.10 -14.43 0.40
N GLU A 86 11.21 -14.03 1.31
CA GLU A 86 11.50 -13.81 2.73
C GLU A 86 10.38 -14.34 3.66
N ASN A 87 10.61 -14.37 4.98
CA ASN A 87 9.57 -14.52 5.99
C ASN A 87 9.32 -13.18 6.69
N GLY A 88 8.23 -12.50 6.34
CA GLY A 88 8.07 -11.07 6.63
C GLY A 88 9.02 -10.23 5.76
N TRP A 89 9.38 -9.03 6.22
CA TRP A 89 10.21 -8.08 5.48
C TRP A 89 11.18 -7.38 6.44
N PRO A 90 12.33 -6.86 5.98
CA PRO A 90 12.78 -6.75 4.59
C PRO A 90 13.49 -8.02 4.07
N SER A 91 13.55 -8.19 2.74
CA SER A 91 14.25 -9.29 2.09
C SER A 91 15.76 -9.25 2.29
N GLY A 92 16.35 -10.42 2.58
CA GLY A 92 17.79 -10.64 2.49
C GLY A 92 18.40 -11.53 3.56
N PHE A 93 17.62 -12.01 4.54
CA PHE A 93 18.14 -12.78 5.68
C PHE A 93 17.44 -14.13 5.93
N ALA A 94 16.50 -14.52 5.07
CA ALA A 94 15.91 -15.86 4.95
C ALA A 94 15.32 -16.42 6.26
N GLY A 95 14.31 -15.74 6.81
CA GLY A 95 13.61 -16.15 8.02
C GLY A 95 14.51 -16.16 9.24
N MET A 96 15.37 -15.14 9.35
CA MET A 96 16.44 -14.98 10.36
C MET A 96 17.60 -15.98 10.22
N LYS A 97 17.62 -16.86 9.21
CA LYS A 97 18.66 -17.89 9.07
C LYS A 97 20.05 -17.30 8.97
N LEU A 98 20.23 -16.24 8.18
CA LEU A 98 21.54 -15.62 8.00
C LEU A 98 22.01 -14.80 9.23
N LEU A 99 21.11 -14.48 10.16
CA LEU A 99 21.46 -13.75 11.40
C LEU A 99 22.21 -14.64 12.41
N GLU A 100 22.17 -15.97 12.25
CA GLU A 100 22.92 -16.92 13.08
C GLU A 100 24.44 -16.70 12.98
N ASP A 101 24.94 -16.25 11.83
CA ASP A 101 26.34 -15.91 11.60
C ASP A 101 26.58 -14.41 11.80
N LYS A 102 27.32 -14.06 12.85
CA LYS A 102 27.67 -12.67 13.17
C LYS A 102 28.45 -11.96 12.06
N GLY A 103 29.13 -12.71 11.19
CA GLY A 103 29.83 -12.16 10.04
C GLY A 103 28.89 -11.60 8.97
N ASN A 104 27.59 -11.90 9.04
CA ASN A 104 26.60 -11.39 8.11
C ASN A 104 25.92 -10.11 8.60
N TRP A 105 26.07 -9.73 9.86
CA TRP A 105 25.32 -8.63 10.48
C TRP A 105 25.58 -7.29 9.78
N ALA A 106 24.53 -6.48 9.64
CA ALA A 106 24.65 -5.17 9.00
C ALA A 106 25.56 -4.24 9.79
N HIS A 107 26.38 -3.48 9.06
CA HIS A 107 27.33 -2.52 9.62
C HIS A 107 26.77 -1.09 9.60
N TYR A 108 27.20 -0.28 10.57
CA TYR A 108 26.90 1.16 10.65
C TYR A 108 28.02 1.90 11.37
N ILE A 109 28.14 3.21 11.12
CA ILE A 109 29.18 4.04 11.74
C ILE A 109 28.56 5.01 12.74
N THR A 110 29.13 5.06 13.94
CA THR A 110 28.88 6.15 14.90
C THR A 110 30.06 7.12 14.93
N CYS A 111 29.77 8.38 15.27
CA CYS A 111 30.76 9.45 15.36
C CYS A 111 30.73 10.07 16.75
N GLU A 112 31.88 10.15 17.41
CA GLU A 112 32.05 10.82 18.71
C GLU A 112 33.17 11.86 18.64
N THR A 113 32.94 13.01 19.27
CA THR A 113 34.00 14.00 19.52
C THR A 113 34.59 13.76 20.90
N LYS A 114 35.91 13.55 20.98
CA LYS A 114 36.65 13.23 22.21
C LYS A 114 37.79 14.22 22.46
N ALA A 115 38.15 14.40 23.73
CA ALA A 115 39.30 15.22 24.13
C ALA A 115 40.66 14.52 23.91
N GLY A 116 40.68 13.22 23.60
CA GLY A 116 41.89 12.44 23.43
C GLY A 116 41.80 11.48 22.25
N PHE A 117 42.96 11.09 21.74
CA PHE A 117 43.10 10.10 20.67
C PHE A 117 42.59 8.73 21.13
N ASP A 118 41.78 8.08 20.29
CA ASP A 118 41.26 6.73 20.56
C ASP A 118 41.80 5.75 19.53
N ALA A 119 42.72 4.88 19.96
CA ALA A 119 43.36 3.89 19.09
C ALA A 119 42.40 2.79 18.62
N GLU A 120 41.25 2.61 19.27
CA GLU A 120 40.25 1.59 18.94
C GLU A 120 39.22 2.08 17.90
N ALA A 121 39.29 3.36 17.50
CA ALA A 121 38.41 3.92 16.48
C ALA A 121 38.81 3.43 15.06
N LEU A 122 37.81 3.22 14.20
CA LEU A 122 37.99 2.92 12.77
C LEU A 122 38.82 4.01 12.07
N GLY A 123 38.59 5.26 12.46
CA GLY A 123 39.37 6.41 12.02
C GLY A 123 39.27 7.55 13.03
N VAL A 124 40.40 8.22 13.26
CA VAL A 124 40.50 9.40 14.11
C VAL A 124 40.92 10.58 13.26
N TYR A 125 40.27 11.72 13.43
CA TYR A 125 40.50 12.91 12.64
C TYR A 125 40.64 14.16 13.50
N VAL A 126 41.40 15.13 12.99
CA VAL A 126 41.51 16.49 13.54
C VAL A 126 41.07 17.47 12.46
N LEU A 127 40.28 18.47 12.85
CA LEU A 127 39.85 19.56 11.96
C LEU A 127 40.85 20.72 12.04
N GLU A 128 41.56 20.99 10.93
CA GLU A 128 42.55 22.06 10.81
C GLU A 128 42.02 23.16 9.88
N GLY A 129 41.39 24.17 10.49
CA GLY A 129 40.62 25.17 9.74
C GLY A 129 39.41 24.52 9.07
N GLU A 130 39.38 24.51 7.75
CA GLU A 130 38.33 23.84 6.95
C GLU A 130 38.76 22.47 6.42
N ASN A 131 39.95 21.97 6.77
CA ASN A 131 40.45 20.68 6.26
C ASN A 131 40.40 19.63 7.35
N LEU A 132 39.77 18.50 7.06
CA LEU A 132 39.80 17.33 7.93
C LEU A 132 41.01 16.45 7.60
N ARG A 133 41.79 16.05 8.61
CA ARG A 133 42.97 15.19 8.45
C ARG A 133 42.89 13.99 9.38
N ARG A 134 43.07 12.79 8.82
CA ARG A 134 43.21 11.55 9.59
C ARG A 134 44.52 11.54 10.39
N VAL A 135 44.47 11.12 11.65
CA VAL A 135 45.61 10.94 12.55
C VAL A 135 45.72 9.49 13.01
N SER A 136 46.94 9.00 13.19
CA SER A 136 47.22 7.63 13.62
C SER A 136 47.86 7.52 15.00
N ALA A 137 48.09 8.65 15.67
CA ALA A 137 48.62 8.73 17.02
C ALA A 137 48.19 10.05 17.68
N GLU A 138 48.31 10.11 19.01
CA GLU A 138 48.00 11.32 19.78
C GLU A 138 48.94 12.48 19.40
N GLU A 139 48.34 13.63 19.14
CA GLU A 139 49.00 14.89 18.84
C GLU A 139 48.36 16.06 19.62
N LYS A 140 48.86 17.28 19.42
CA LYS A 140 48.29 18.45 20.11
C LYS A 140 47.06 18.96 19.34
N ALA A 141 45.90 18.36 19.63
CA ALA A 141 44.59 18.79 19.13
C ALA A 141 43.65 19.12 20.31
N GLU A 142 42.70 20.04 20.09
CA GLU A 142 41.67 20.36 21.11
C GLU A 142 40.60 19.27 21.16
N GLU A 143 40.23 18.73 20.00
CA GLU A 143 39.22 17.69 19.85
C GLU A 143 39.62 16.70 18.76
N TYR A 144 39.24 15.44 18.97
CA TYR A 144 39.39 14.33 18.03
C TYR A 144 38.02 13.85 17.61
N ILE A 145 37.80 13.72 16.31
CA ILE A 145 36.60 13.10 15.74
C ILE A 145 36.91 11.62 15.55
N CYS A 146 36.27 10.76 16.34
CA CYS A 146 36.49 9.32 16.34
C CYS A 146 35.28 8.62 15.73
N LEU A 147 35.53 7.79 14.72
CA LEU A 147 34.51 6.96 14.09
C LEU A 147 34.61 5.51 14.56
N TYR A 148 33.48 4.86 14.81
CA TYR A 148 33.42 3.46 15.21
C TYR A 148 32.55 2.66 14.27
N ASP A 149 33.08 1.53 13.80
CA ASP A 149 32.30 0.50 13.11
C ASP A 149 31.50 -0.30 14.14
N LYS A 150 30.19 -0.40 13.93
CA LYS A 150 29.23 -1.13 14.77
C LYS A 150 28.44 -2.09 13.91
N THR A 151 27.92 -3.14 14.52
CA THR A 151 27.09 -4.15 13.87
C THR A 151 25.75 -4.26 14.58
N ASN A 152 24.68 -4.60 13.87
CA ASN A 152 23.38 -4.90 14.44
C ASN A 152 22.92 -6.33 14.12
N SER A 153 22.36 -7.03 15.11
CA SER A 153 22.02 -8.45 15.02
C SER A 153 20.65 -8.77 14.42
N SER A 154 19.89 -7.76 13.99
CA SER A 154 18.51 -7.92 13.49
C SER A 154 18.36 -7.90 11.97
N VAL A 155 19.43 -7.55 11.24
CA VAL A 155 19.48 -7.48 9.77
C VAL A 155 20.88 -7.84 9.26
N VAL A 156 21.01 -8.15 7.98
CA VAL A 156 22.29 -8.50 7.34
C VAL A 156 22.83 -7.40 6.43
N ASP A 157 24.13 -7.42 6.15
CA ASP A 157 24.77 -6.50 5.20
C ASP A 157 24.51 -6.92 3.74
N ILE A 158 23.37 -6.49 3.20
CA ILE A 158 22.99 -6.75 1.80
C ILE A 158 23.88 -6.02 0.76
N LEU A 159 24.80 -5.15 1.20
CA LEU A 159 25.76 -4.50 0.31
C LEU A 159 26.94 -5.41 -0.02
N ASN A 160 27.12 -6.48 0.75
CA ASN A 160 28.12 -7.51 0.50
C ASN A 160 27.57 -8.59 -0.45
N PRO A 161 28.12 -8.74 -1.67
CA PRO A 161 27.61 -9.69 -2.65
C PRO A 161 27.77 -11.17 -2.22
N GLU A 162 28.65 -11.48 -1.27
CA GLU A 162 28.80 -12.83 -0.72
C GLU A 162 27.66 -13.16 0.26
N ILE A 163 27.18 -12.17 1.01
CA ILE A 163 26.04 -12.35 1.93
C ILE A 163 24.76 -12.50 1.12
N VAL A 164 24.57 -11.69 0.08
CA VAL A 164 23.44 -11.87 -0.85
C VAL A 164 23.49 -13.24 -1.52
N ARG A 165 24.67 -13.75 -1.90
CA ARG A 165 24.79 -15.11 -2.44
C ARG A 165 24.28 -16.17 -1.45
N LYS A 166 24.63 -16.07 -0.17
CA LYS A 166 24.08 -16.96 0.87
C LYS A 166 22.56 -16.86 0.95
N PHE A 167 21.98 -15.67 0.76
CA PHE A 167 20.53 -15.50 0.73
C PHE A 167 19.91 -16.26 -0.45
N LEU A 168 20.47 -16.17 -1.65
CA LEU A 168 20.01 -16.96 -2.81
C LEU A 168 20.14 -18.47 -2.55
N ASP A 169 21.24 -18.92 -1.93
CA ASP A 169 21.48 -20.34 -1.63
C ASP A 169 20.45 -20.91 -0.64
N GLU A 170 20.01 -20.10 0.33
CA GLU A 170 18.99 -20.50 1.32
C GLU A 170 17.54 -20.38 0.78
N THR A 171 17.31 -19.58 -0.26
CA THR A 171 15.96 -19.29 -0.77
C THR A 171 15.76 -19.76 -2.21
N HIS A 172 16.26 -18.99 -3.16
CA HIS A 172 16.07 -19.16 -4.60
C HIS A 172 16.51 -20.55 -5.09
N GLU A 173 17.69 -21.01 -4.66
CA GLU A 173 18.19 -22.35 -5.00
C GLU A 173 17.28 -23.46 -4.44
N LYS A 174 16.72 -23.30 -3.23
CA LYS A 174 15.80 -24.29 -2.63
C LYS A 174 14.51 -24.44 -3.40
N TYR A 175 13.98 -23.34 -3.91
CA TYR A 175 12.82 -23.36 -4.81
C TYR A 175 13.18 -23.95 -6.17
N TYR A 176 14.33 -23.60 -6.74
CA TYR A 176 14.77 -24.12 -8.04
C TYR A 176 14.99 -25.64 -8.01
N GLU A 177 15.67 -26.16 -6.97
CA GLU A 177 15.89 -27.59 -6.75
C GLU A 177 14.58 -28.40 -6.80
N ARG A 178 13.45 -27.80 -6.37
CA ARG A 178 12.14 -28.47 -6.25
C ARG A 178 11.21 -28.19 -7.42
N PHE A 179 11.24 -26.97 -7.97
CA PHE A 179 10.21 -26.47 -8.90
C PHE A 179 10.77 -25.83 -10.16
N GLY A 180 12.07 -26.00 -10.47
CA GLY A 180 12.72 -25.37 -11.62
C GLY A 180 12.03 -25.64 -12.97
N GLU A 181 11.32 -26.75 -13.13
CA GLU A 181 10.54 -27.04 -14.35
C GLU A 181 9.30 -26.15 -14.51
N SER A 182 8.77 -25.61 -13.41
CA SER A 182 7.59 -24.75 -13.38
C SER A 182 7.93 -23.26 -13.57
N PHE A 183 9.22 -22.90 -13.59
CA PHE A 183 9.67 -21.51 -13.67
C PHE A 183 9.33 -20.89 -15.03
N GLY A 184 8.85 -19.65 -15.00
CA GLY A 184 8.42 -18.90 -16.18
C GLY A 184 7.09 -19.35 -16.79
N THR A 185 6.50 -20.44 -16.29
CA THR A 185 5.20 -20.98 -16.73
C THR A 185 4.13 -20.69 -15.68
N TYR A 186 3.95 -21.56 -14.70
CA TYR A 186 2.96 -21.39 -13.63
C TYR A 186 3.57 -20.76 -12.37
N MET A 187 4.87 -20.95 -12.17
CA MET A 187 5.65 -20.23 -11.17
C MET A 187 6.43 -19.11 -11.88
N GLN A 188 5.92 -17.88 -11.82
CA GLN A 188 6.44 -16.79 -12.64
C GLN A 188 7.79 -16.26 -12.14
N GLY A 189 8.05 -16.31 -10.83
CA GLY A 189 9.25 -15.72 -10.26
C GLY A 189 9.14 -15.39 -8.78
N PHE A 190 9.92 -14.39 -8.36
CA PHE A 190 10.09 -13.96 -6.99
C PHE A 190 9.66 -12.50 -6.80
N PHE A 191 9.04 -12.22 -5.66
CA PHE A 191 8.85 -10.89 -5.11
C PHE A 191 9.91 -10.63 -4.05
N THR A 192 10.60 -9.49 -4.16
CA THR A 192 11.53 -8.98 -3.14
C THR A 192 10.94 -7.73 -2.48
N ASP A 193 11.00 -7.66 -1.15
CA ASP A 193 10.24 -6.70 -0.35
C ASP A 193 11.16 -5.84 0.53
N GLU A 194 11.09 -4.53 0.33
CA GLU A 194 11.80 -3.51 1.12
C GLU A 194 13.31 -3.76 1.40
N PRO A 195 14.12 -4.32 0.46
CA PRO A 195 15.55 -4.47 0.72
C PRO A 195 16.20 -3.12 1.00
N GLN A 196 17.06 -3.08 2.02
CA GLN A 196 17.63 -1.83 2.53
C GLN A 196 18.95 -2.06 3.25
N TYR A 197 19.85 -1.07 3.19
CA TYR A 197 20.97 -1.03 4.13
C TYR A 197 20.48 -0.60 5.53
N PHE A 198 21.35 -0.69 6.53
CA PHE A 198 20.99 -0.38 7.91
C PHE A 198 20.50 1.07 8.07
N ARG A 199 19.19 1.26 8.24
CA ARG A 199 18.54 2.58 8.25
C ARG A 199 18.45 3.27 9.62
N TRP A 200 18.82 2.61 10.71
CA TRP A 200 18.66 3.18 12.07
C TRP A 200 19.83 4.05 12.53
N ASP A 201 20.96 3.99 11.84
CA ASP A 201 22.09 4.88 12.03
C ASP A 201 22.75 5.15 10.67
N THR A 202 23.94 5.77 10.64
CA THR A 202 24.67 6.03 9.40
C THR A 202 25.15 4.72 8.78
N PRO A 203 24.57 4.27 7.65
CA PRO A 203 24.83 2.96 7.06
C PRO A 203 26.27 2.85 6.59
N TYR A 204 26.88 1.67 6.76
CA TYR A 204 28.25 1.40 6.34
C TYR A 204 28.40 -0.05 5.89
N THR A 205 29.41 -0.34 5.08
CA THR A 205 29.87 -1.70 4.80
C THR A 205 31.38 -1.70 4.62
N PRO A 206 32.11 -2.70 5.16
CA PRO A 206 33.53 -2.89 4.88
C PRO A 206 33.87 -2.98 3.39
N MET A 207 32.89 -3.34 2.54
CA MET A 207 33.06 -3.39 1.09
C MET A 207 33.52 -2.04 0.50
N LEU A 208 33.13 -0.91 1.12
CA LEU A 208 33.55 0.43 0.71
C LEU A 208 35.06 0.61 0.69
N LEU A 209 35.81 -0.04 1.59
CA LEU A 209 37.27 0.09 1.65
C LEU A 209 37.92 -0.38 0.34
N SER A 210 37.44 -1.53 -0.17
CA SER A 210 37.91 -2.10 -1.43
C SER A 210 37.35 -1.36 -2.65
N ALA A 211 36.04 -1.10 -2.68
CA ALA A 211 35.35 -0.45 -3.79
C ALA A 211 35.85 0.99 -4.02
N TYR A 212 36.09 1.75 -2.95
CA TYR A 212 36.64 3.10 -3.05
C TYR A 212 38.07 3.11 -3.58
N LYS A 213 38.90 2.16 -3.15
CA LYS A 213 40.28 2.02 -3.63
C LYS A 213 40.32 1.65 -5.11
N GLU A 214 39.49 0.70 -5.53
CA GLU A 214 39.41 0.29 -6.94
C GLU A 214 38.94 1.44 -7.84
N ARG A 215 37.90 2.15 -7.42
CA ARG A 215 37.28 3.20 -8.24
C ARG A 215 38.05 4.52 -8.25
N TYR A 216 38.56 4.93 -7.09
CA TYR A 216 39.12 6.27 -6.89
C TYR A 216 40.61 6.27 -6.53
N GLY A 217 41.24 5.10 -6.37
CA GLY A 217 42.69 4.97 -6.16
C GLY A 217 43.21 5.42 -4.78
N GLY A 218 42.33 5.66 -3.80
CA GLY A 218 42.70 6.14 -2.45
C GLY A 218 42.11 5.28 -1.32
N ASP A 219 42.45 5.62 -0.07
CA ASP A 219 41.81 5.04 1.12
C ASP A 219 40.66 5.96 1.56
N ILE A 220 39.43 5.42 1.62
CA ILE A 220 38.26 6.20 2.06
C ILE A 220 38.43 6.68 3.50
N LEU A 221 39.13 5.92 4.35
CA LEU A 221 39.39 6.27 5.74
C LEU A 221 40.27 7.51 5.89
N ASP A 222 40.96 7.97 4.85
CA ASP A 222 41.70 9.24 4.92
C ASP A 222 40.76 10.44 5.04
N THR A 223 39.51 10.29 4.62
CA THR A 223 38.54 11.39 4.58
C THR A 223 37.19 11.05 5.22
N LEU A 224 36.90 9.78 5.57
CA LEU A 224 35.57 9.31 5.99
C LEU A 224 34.89 10.18 7.07
N GLY A 225 35.63 10.82 7.98
CA GLY A 225 35.08 11.79 8.94
C GLY A 225 34.32 12.98 8.32
N ALA A 226 34.59 13.32 7.06
CA ALA A 226 33.87 14.37 6.33
C ALA A 226 32.43 13.97 5.94
N LEU A 227 32.05 12.70 6.14
CA LEU A 227 30.65 12.28 6.12
C LEU A 227 29.84 12.99 7.21
N PHE A 228 30.44 13.18 8.40
CA PHE A 228 29.80 13.79 9.57
C PHE A 228 30.09 15.29 9.68
N ILE A 229 31.31 15.70 9.33
CA ILE A 229 31.80 17.08 9.52
C ILE A 229 31.74 17.87 8.22
N ASP A 230 31.13 19.05 8.26
CA ASP A 230 31.17 19.98 7.13
C ASP A 230 32.57 20.60 7.05
N CYS A 231 33.28 20.27 5.97
CA CYS A 231 34.64 20.68 5.70
C CYS A 231 34.87 20.72 4.18
N LYS A 232 36.02 21.23 3.74
CA LYS A 232 36.35 21.36 2.32
C LYS A 232 36.27 20.04 1.55
N GLN A 233 36.58 18.92 2.20
CA GLN A 233 36.54 17.59 1.58
C GLN A 233 35.12 16.97 1.53
N ALA A 234 34.16 17.51 2.27
CA ALA A 234 32.86 16.89 2.47
C ALA A 234 32.05 16.69 1.17
N PRO A 235 31.90 17.68 0.26
CA PRO A 235 31.08 17.49 -0.94
C PRO A 235 31.57 16.34 -1.82
N ARG A 236 32.88 16.33 -2.14
CA ARG A 236 33.52 15.26 -2.93
C ARG A 236 33.43 13.90 -2.26
N LEU A 237 33.72 13.81 -0.95
CA LEU A 237 33.63 12.54 -0.24
C LEU A 237 32.19 12.01 -0.24
N ARG A 238 31.22 12.84 0.18
CA ARG A 238 29.85 12.38 0.37
C ARG A 238 29.22 11.96 -0.96
N TYR A 239 29.50 12.68 -2.05
CA TYR A 239 29.11 12.24 -3.40
C TYR A 239 29.64 10.83 -3.70
N ARG A 240 30.94 10.60 -3.51
CA ARG A 240 31.58 9.30 -3.79
C ARG A 240 31.09 8.20 -2.87
N TYR A 241 30.88 8.52 -1.59
CA TYR A 241 30.36 7.59 -0.58
C TYR A 241 28.98 7.08 -0.98
N TRP A 242 28.02 7.99 -1.17
CA TRP A 242 26.64 7.62 -1.47
C TRP A 242 26.48 7.00 -2.85
N ARG A 243 27.29 7.42 -3.83
CA ARG A 243 27.36 6.75 -5.13
C ARG A 243 27.82 5.30 -4.99
N LEU A 244 28.87 5.02 -4.22
CA LEU A 244 29.32 3.63 -3.98
C LEU A 244 28.30 2.82 -3.16
N MET A 245 27.63 3.44 -2.18
CA MET A 245 26.58 2.77 -1.41
C MET A 245 25.42 2.32 -2.31
N ASN A 246 24.93 3.22 -3.16
CA ASN A 246 23.89 2.90 -4.14
C ASN A 246 24.37 1.84 -5.16
N GLU A 247 25.64 1.89 -5.54
CA GLU A 247 26.22 0.92 -6.45
C GLU A 247 26.32 -0.48 -5.86
N LEU A 248 26.74 -0.60 -4.60
CA LEU A 248 26.78 -1.86 -3.89
C LEU A 248 25.37 -2.38 -3.66
N TYR A 249 24.44 -1.53 -3.23
CA TYR A 249 23.03 -1.90 -3.06
C TYR A 249 22.44 -2.48 -4.37
N THR A 250 22.58 -1.75 -5.48
CA THR A 250 22.02 -2.14 -6.77
C THR A 250 22.69 -3.40 -7.33
N ASN A 251 24.02 -3.49 -7.28
CA ASN A 251 24.74 -4.60 -7.92
C ASN A 251 24.81 -5.86 -7.05
N SER A 252 25.02 -5.71 -5.74
CA SER A 252 25.10 -6.86 -4.83
C SER A 252 23.74 -7.50 -4.62
N PHE A 253 22.67 -6.70 -4.48
CA PHE A 253 21.32 -7.20 -4.23
C PHE A 253 20.51 -7.36 -5.52
N ALA A 254 20.02 -6.26 -6.09
CA ALA A 254 19.05 -6.28 -7.18
C ALA A 254 19.56 -7.02 -8.42
N LYS A 255 20.74 -6.64 -8.92
CA LYS A 255 21.34 -7.26 -10.11
C LYS A 255 21.62 -8.74 -9.90
N GLN A 256 22.13 -9.12 -8.73
CA GLN A 256 22.51 -10.51 -8.48
C GLN A 256 21.29 -11.44 -8.50
N ILE A 257 20.17 -11.00 -7.90
CA ILE A 257 18.90 -11.74 -7.95
C ILE A 257 18.32 -11.71 -9.37
N TYR A 258 18.33 -10.55 -10.03
CA TYR A 258 17.85 -10.40 -11.40
C TYR A 258 18.56 -11.34 -12.38
N ASP A 259 19.89 -11.35 -12.36
CA ASP A 259 20.72 -12.22 -13.21
C ASP A 259 20.39 -13.69 -12.94
N TRP A 260 20.25 -14.07 -11.67
CA TRP A 260 19.86 -15.43 -11.30
C TRP A 260 18.48 -15.77 -11.85
N CYS A 261 17.48 -14.89 -11.72
CA CYS A 261 16.14 -15.11 -12.27
C CYS A 261 16.16 -15.27 -13.80
N ASP A 262 16.91 -14.42 -14.51
CA ASP A 262 17.06 -14.48 -15.98
C ASP A 262 17.71 -15.80 -16.42
N GLU A 263 18.78 -16.23 -15.73
CA GLU A 263 19.46 -17.52 -15.98
C GLU A 263 18.55 -18.74 -15.75
N HIS A 264 17.55 -18.62 -14.88
CA HIS A 264 16.63 -19.70 -14.51
C HIS A 264 15.24 -19.58 -15.15
N ASN A 265 15.07 -18.68 -16.14
CA ASN A 265 13.81 -18.44 -16.86
C ASN A 265 12.62 -18.05 -15.95
N CYS A 266 12.88 -17.33 -14.86
CA CYS A 266 11.83 -16.74 -14.02
C CYS A 266 12.03 -15.23 -13.89
N LYS A 267 11.10 -14.57 -13.22
CA LYS A 267 11.05 -13.11 -13.12
C LYS A 267 11.41 -12.64 -11.71
N LEU A 268 11.86 -11.40 -11.65
CA LEU A 268 12.03 -10.64 -10.42
C LEU A 268 11.07 -9.44 -10.48
N THR A 269 10.31 -9.25 -9.41
CA THR A 269 9.46 -8.09 -9.16
C THR A 269 9.61 -7.72 -7.70
N GLY A 270 9.07 -6.58 -7.30
CA GLY A 270 9.11 -6.15 -5.92
C GLY A 270 9.13 -4.63 -5.84
N HIS A 271 9.67 -4.13 -4.75
CA HIS A 271 10.06 -2.72 -4.61
C HIS A 271 11.12 -2.58 -3.53
N SER A 272 11.77 -1.42 -3.50
CA SER A 272 12.59 -0.98 -2.36
C SER A 272 11.69 -0.27 -1.34
N ILE A 273 12.26 0.08 -0.20
CA ILE A 273 11.60 0.92 0.80
C ILE A 273 11.80 2.43 0.51
N GLU A 274 10.83 3.25 0.93
CA GLU A 274 10.89 4.72 1.05
C GLU A 274 11.15 5.50 -0.27
N GLU A 275 10.56 5.05 -1.39
CA GLU A 275 10.76 5.62 -2.73
C GLU A 275 10.09 6.98 -2.92
N SER A 276 9.22 7.37 -1.98
CA SER A 276 8.29 8.50 -2.06
C SER A 276 8.87 9.86 -1.65
N SER A 277 10.15 9.93 -1.27
CA SER A 277 10.89 11.19 -1.06
C SER A 277 12.39 11.01 -1.33
N ILE A 278 13.11 12.09 -1.67
CA ILE A 278 14.57 12.06 -1.82
C ILE A 278 15.23 11.76 -0.47
N ASP A 279 14.74 12.36 0.63
CA ASP A 279 15.23 12.09 1.99
C ASP A 279 15.01 10.62 2.39
N GLY A 280 13.85 10.05 2.09
CA GLY A 280 13.52 8.64 2.33
C GLY A 280 14.43 7.69 1.56
N GLN A 281 14.64 7.95 0.26
CA GLN A 281 15.58 7.17 -0.53
C GLN A 281 17.02 7.24 0.03
N MET A 282 17.48 8.39 0.51
CA MET A 282 18.80 8.52 1.16
C MET A 282 18.92 7.70 2.46
N MET A 283 17.81 7.48 3.18
CA MET A 283 17.80 6.67 4.39
C MET A 283 18.00 5.18 4.13
N CYS A 284 17.72 4.67 2.91
CA CYS A 284 17.61 3.22 2.67
C CYS A 284 18.35 2.67 1.46
N CYS A 285 18.49 3.43 0.36
CA CYS A 285 19.10 2.96 -0.89
C CYS A 285 19.96 3.98 -1.66
N ALA A 286 19.91 5.26 -1.27
CA ALA A 286 20.56 6.40 -1.92
C ALA A 286 20.21 6.56 -3.42
N GLY A 287 18.96 6.27 -3.81
CA GLY A 287 18.45 6.50 -5.16
C GLY A 287 17.92 5.24 -5.83
N ILE A 288 16.62 5.20 -6.13
CA ILE A 288 15.99 3.93 -6.51
C ILE A 288 15.99 3.62 -8.02
N MET A 289 16.06 4.63 -8.89
CA MET A 289 15.92 4.39 -10.34
C MET A 289 16.89 3.35 -10.93
N PRO A 290 18.16 3.25 -10.51
CA PRO A 290 19.06 2.17 -10.93
C PRO A 290 18.57 0.76 -10.57
N PHE A 291 17.83 0.60 -9.46
CA PHE A 291 17.27 -0.69 -9.04
C PHE A 291 16.23 -1.21 -10.04
N TYR A 292 15.33 -0.34 -10.53
CA TYR A 292 14.29 -0.68 -11.50
C TYR A 292 14.84 -1.25 -12.83
N GLU A 293 16.12 -1.00 -13.15
CA GLU A 293 16.78 -1.66 -14.28
C GLU A 293 16.78 -3.19 -14.11
N TYR A 294 17.02 -3.64 -12.88
CA TYR A 294 17.17 -5.02 -12.47
C TYR A 294 15.88 -5.59 -11.88
N GLU A 295 14.73 -5.21 -12.44
CA GLU A 295 13.45 -5.87 -12.21
C GLU A 295 12.77 -6.18 -13.54
N HIS A 296 12.16 -7.35 -13.66
CA HIS A 296 11.38 -7.72 -14.85
C HIS A 296 10.05 -6.96 -14.87
N THR A 297 9.46 -6.80 -13.69
CA THR A 297 8.30 -5.95 -13.41
C THR A 297 8.70 -5.03 -12.26
N PRO A 298 9.16 -3.80 -12.53
CA PRO A 298 9.48 -2.87 -11.44
C PRO A 298 8.21 -2.47 -10.68
N GLY A 299 8.31 -2.30 -9.37
CA GLY A 299 7.20 -1.92 -8.52
C GLY A 299 7.52 -0.73 -7.61
N ILE A 300 6.47 -0.23 -6.97
CA ILE A 300 6.55 0.76 -5.89
C ILE A 300 5.68 0.33 -4.72
N ASP A 301 5.94 0.94 -3.57
CA ASP A 301 5.05 0.87 -2.42
C ASP A 301 4.21 2.16 -2.25
N TRP A 302 2.88 2.01 -2.18
CA TRP A 302 1.97 3.07 -1.78
C TRP A 302 0.88 2.61 -0.82
N LEU A 303 1.20 2.65 0.48
CA LEU A 303 0.29 2.29 1.55
C LEU A 303 -0.66 3.42 1.97
N GLY A 304 -1.75 3.03 2.65
CA GLY A 304 -2.67 3.90 3.37
C GLY A 304 -3.89 4.35 2.57
N ARG A 305 -4.76 5.14 3.22
CA ARG A 305 -5.98 5.70 2.65
C ARG A 305 -5.79 7.15 2.19
N GLY A 306 -4.85 7.37 1.27
CA GLY A 306 -4.55 8.70 0.74
C GLY A 306 -3.63 8.68 -0.49
N ILE A 307 -3.47 9.85 -1.10
CA ILE A 307 -2.52 10.11 -2.19
C ILE A 307 -1.55 11.23 -1.76
N ALA A 308 -0.42 11.37 -2.45
CA ALA A 308 0.48 12.50 -2.27
C ALA A 308 1.06 12.97 -3.61
N SER A 309 2.33 13.35 -3.62
CA SER A 309 3.03 13.78 -4.82
C SER A 309 3.24 12.65 -5.81
N GLU A 310 3.06 12.93 -7.09
CA GLU A 310 3.26 12.00 -8.21
C GLU A 310 4.70 11.47 -8.38
N MET A 311 5.63 11.83 -7.49
CA MET A 311 7.04 11.46 -7.59
C MET A 311 7.27 9.95 -7.71
N ALA A 312 6.77 9.14 -6.78
CA ALA A 312 6.98 7.68 -6.81
C ALA A 312 6.43 7.02 -8.09
N PRO A 313 5.13 7.15 -8.45
CA PRO A 313 4.60 6.50 -9.65
C PRO A 313 5.21 7.03 -10.95
N ARG A 314 5.56 8.34 -11.01
CA ARG A 314 6.24 8.90 -12.19
C ARG A 314 7.68 8.43 -12.31
N GLN A 315 8.37 8.21 -11.20
CA GLN A 315 9.75 7.74 -11.17
C GLN A 315 9.88 6.32 -11.72
N VAL A 316 9.07 5.38 -11.23
CA VAL A 316 9.07 3.99 -11.73
C VAL A 316 8.58 3.92 -13.18
N SER A 317 7.56 4.69 -13.56
CA SER A 317 7.04 4.69 -14.92
C SER A 317 8.03 5.29 -15.92
N SER A 318 8.82 6.28 -15.51
CA SER A 318 9.91 6.84 -16.32
C SER A 318 10.95 5.77 -16.66
N ALA A 319 11.41 5.01 -15.66
CA ALA A 319 12.35 3.90 -15.87
C ALA A 319 11.72 2.81 -16.76
N ALA A 320 10.46 2.43 -16.51
CA ALA A 320 9.75 1.44 -17.30
C ALA A 320 9.61 1.83 -18.77
N GLN A 321 9.17 3.06 -19.06
CA GLN A 321 9.03 3.57 -20.43
C GLN A 321 10.39 3.71 -21.16
N GLN A 322 11.45 4.04 -20.43
CA GLN A 322 12.81 4.16 -20.97
C GLN A 322 13.46 2.80 -21.26
N LEU A 323 13.26 1.82 -20.39
CA LEU A 323 13.90 0.50 -20.47
C LEU A 323 13.01 -0.57 -21.12
N GLY A 324 11.77 -0.24 -21.48
CA GLY A 324 10.84 -1.15 -22.14
C GLY A 324 10.20 -2.18 -21.20
N LYS A 325 10.03 -1.84 -19.91
CA LYS A 325 9.31 -2.69 -18.95
C LYS A 325 7.80 -2.53 -19.18
N LYS A 326 7.13 -3.64 -19.50
CA LYS A 326 5.70 -3.68 -19.85
C LYS A 326 4.80 -3.42 -18.64
N HIS A 327 5.09 -4.12 -17.54
CA HIS A 327 4.30 -4.03 -16.32
C HIS A 327 5.01 -3.14 -15.30
N VAL A 328 4.21 -2.34 -14.60
CA VAL A 328 4.63 -1.53 -13.46
C VAL A 328 3.68 -1.87 -12.31
N LEU A 329 4.23 -2.52 -11.28
CA LEU A 329 3.48 -2.98 -10.12
C LEU A 329 3.33 -1.86 -9.09
N THR A 330 2.30 -1.96 -8.25
CA THR A 330 2.21 -1.21 -7.00
C THR A 330 1.75 -2.13 -5.87
N GLU A 331 2.51 -2.21 -4.78
CA GLU A 331 1.92 -2.63 -3.50
C GLU A 331 1.02 -1.50 -3.00
N THR A 332 -0.25 -1.79 -2.79
CA THR A 332 -1.23 -0.77 -2.41
C THR A 332 -2.27 -1.28 -1.42
N PHE A 333 -2.86 -0.32 -0.71
CA PHE A 333 -4.00 -0.47 0.21
C PHE A 333 -3.74 -1.09 1.57
N ALA A 334 -2.49 -1.47 1.91
CA ALA A 334 -2.19 -1.73 3.31
C ALA A 334 -2.50 -0.49 4.13
N CYS A 335 -2.81 -0.66 5.42
CA CYS A 335 -3.12 0.45 6.32
C CYS A 335 -4.35 1.31 5.96
N ALA A 336 -5.11 1.00 4.91
CA ALA A 336 -6.28 1.80 4.52
C ALA A 336 -7.43 1.77 5.54
N GLY A 337 -7.41 0.80 6.45
CA GLY A 337 -8.44 0.57 7.46
C GLY A 337 -9.68 -0.13 6.91
N TRP A 338 -10.37 -0.86 7.78
CA TRP A 338 -11.51 -1.70 7.42
C TRP A 338 -12.74 -0.98 6.86
N ASP A 339 -12.82 0.35 6.99
CA ASP A 339 -13.93 1.16 6.47
C ASP A 339 -13.73 1.55 5.00
N VAL A 340 -12.52 1.47 4.44
CA VAL A 340 -12.22 1.99 3.10
C VAL A 340 -13.23 1.51 2.05
N SER A 341 -13.74 2.44 1.24
CA SER A 341 -14.71 2.16 0.18
C SER A 341 -14.02 1.87 -1.16
N PRO A 342 -14.63 1.08 -2.06
CA PRO A 342 -14.14 0.89 -3.43
C PRO A 342 -13.89 2.19 -4.20
N LYS A 343 -14.68 3.24 -3.96
CA LYS A 343 -14.44 4.58 -4.55
C LYS A 343 -13.11 5.17 -4.09
N GLU A 344 -12.78 5.05 -2.81
CA GLU A 344 -11.51 5.53 -2.26
C GLU A 344 -10.33 4.70 -2.75
N LEU A 345 -10.48 3.38 -2.84
CA LEU A 345 -9.48 2.49 -3.43
C LEU A 345 -9.24 2.83 -4.91
N LYS A 346 -10.32 3.10 -5.67
CA LYS A 346 -10.21 3.54 -7.06
C LYS A 346 -9.44 4.84 -7.18
N TRP A 347 -9.78 5.84 -6.36
CA TRP A 347 -9.09 7.13 -6.35
C TRP A 347 -7.57 6.99 -6.10
N ILE A 348 -7.18 6.15 -5.13
CA ILE A 348 -5.77 5.89 -4.82
C ILE A 348 -5.07 5.17 -5.98
N ALA A 349 -5.68 4.12 -6.55
CA ALA A 349 -5.07 3.38 -7.66
C ALA A 349 -5.00 4.22 -8.94
N GLU A 350 -6.04 4.99 -9.25
CA GLU A 350 -6.07 5.80 -10.47
C GLU A 350 -5.10 6.96 -10.46
N TRP A 351 -4.81 7.53 -9.28
CA TRP A 351 -3.72 8.46 -9.09
C TRP A 351 -2.39 7.83 -9.52
N GLN A 352 -2.11 6.59 -9.12
CA GLN A 352 -0.90 5.89 -9.54
C GLN A 352 -0.93 5.54 -11.04
N TYR A 353 -2.08 5.09 -11.54
CA TYR A 353 -2.24 4.62 -12.91
C TYR A 353 -2.15 5.75 -13.94
N VAL A 354 -2.65 6.95 -13.63
CA VAL A 354 -2.51 8.12 -14.54
C VAL A 354 -1.05 8.57 -14.66
N HIS A 355 -0.21 8.20 -13.68
CA HIS A 355 1.23 8.43 -13.66
C HIS A 355 2.06 7.23 -14.15
N GLY A 356 1.43 6.16 -14.61
CA GLY A 356 2.06 5.09 -15.40
C GLY A 356 2.12 3.71 -14.75
N VAL A 357 1.63 3.54 -13.53
CA VAL A 357 1.39 2.21 -12.93
C VAL A 357 0.30 1.48 -13.72
N ASN A 358 0.38 0.14 -13.82
CA ASN A 358 -0.62 -0.61 -14.59
C ASN A 358 -1.01 -1.99 -14.01
N GLN A 359 -0.41 -2.41 -12.90
CA GLN A 359 -0.77 -3.65 -12.22
C GLN A 359 -0.74 -3.44 -10.70
N MET A 360 -1.73 -3.98 -9.98
CA MET A 360 -1.79 -3.89 -8.52
C MET A 360 -1.35 -5.20 -7.88
N CYS A 361 -0.58 -5.06 -6.81
CA CYS A 361 -0.45 -5.98 -5.69
C CYS A 361 -1.28 -5.42 -4.53
N GLN A 362 -2.48 -5.95 -4.30
CA GLN A 362 -3.27 -5.52 -3.15
C GLN A 362 -2.70 -6.15 -1.87
N HIS A 363 -2.42 -5.32 -0.87
CA HIS A 363 -2.13 -5.76 0.48
C HIS A 363 -3.43 -5.74 1.30
N LEU A 364 -4.07 -6.88 1.62
CA LEU A 364 -3.65 -8.26 1.31
C LEU A 364 -4.86 -9.19 1.13
N TYR A 365 -4.63 -10.39 0.58
CA TYR A 365 -5.53 -11.54 0.66
C TYR A 365 -5.11 -12.40 1.86
N ALA A 366 -5.95 -12.49 2.90
CA ALA A 366 -5.61 -13.22 4.12
C ALA A 366 -5.93 -14.72 3.99
N TYR A 367 -5.00 -15.59 4.38
CA TYR A 367 -5.31 -17.02 4.55
C TYR A 367 -6.23 -17.24 5.76
N SER A 368 -5.93 -16.61 6.89
CA SER A 368 -6.82 -16.49 8.05
C SER A 368 -6.74 -15.11 8.69
N VAL A 369 -7.80 -14.72 9.41
CA VAL A 369 -7.88 -13.52 10.25
C VAL A 369 -7.70 -13.82 11.75
N ARG A 370 -7.32 -15.04 12.14
CA ARG A 370 -7.10 -15.44 13.55
C ARG A 370 -6.08 -14.53 14.27
N GLY A 371 -6.35 -14.13 15.50
CA GLY A 371 -5.35 -13.58 16.42
C GLY A 371 -4.80 -12.26 15.93
N GLN A 372 -3.47 -12.10 15.98
CA GLN A 372 -2.78 -10.93 15.42
C GLN A 372 -3.10 -10.64 13.94
N ARG A 373 -3.52 -11.65 13.15
CA ARG A 373 -3.68 -11.56 11.69
C ARG A 373 -4.74 -10.54 11.26
N LYS A 374 -5.88 -10.42 11.97
CA LYS A 374 -6.91 -9.39 11.66
C LYS A 374 -6.48 -7.94 11.90
N ARG A 375 -5.32 -7.72 12.51
CA ARG A 375 -4.76 -6.39 12.80
C ARG A 375 -3.60 -6.03 11.86
N ASP A 376 -3.22 -6.95 10.96
CA ASP A 376 -2.08 -6.84 10.06
C ASP A 376 -2.33 -5.85 8.91
N HIS A 377 -2.23 -4.56 9.20
CA HIS A 377 -2.36 -3.46 8.24
C HIS A 377 -3.62 -3.55 7.34
N PRO A 378 -4.84 -3.65 7.90
CA PRO A 378 -6.10 -3.76 7.14
C PRO A 378 -6.31 -2.59 6.17
N ALA A 379 -7.14 -2.71 5.12
CA ALA A 379 -8.18 -3.73 4.89
C ALA A 379 -7.72 -4.98 4.12
N PHE A 380 -8.52 -6.05 4.20
CA PHE A 380 -8.27 -7.30 3.47
C PHE A 380 -9.22 -7.50 2.29
N PHE A 381 -8.68 -8.11 1.24
CA PHE A 381 -9.31 -8.37 -0.05
C PHE A 381 -9.57 -9.86 -0.27
N SER A 382 -10.08 -10.51 0.78
CA SER A 382 -10.51 -11.92 0.80
C SER A 382 -11.99 -12.05 1.21
N GLU A 383 -12.51 -13.27 1.27
CA GLU A 383 -13.90 -13.56 1.66
C GLU A 383 -14.28 -13.09 3.07
N HIS A 384 -13.31 -12.77 3.92
CA HIS A 384 -13.50 -12.21 5.26
C HIS A 384 -14.13 -10.82 5.25
N ASN A 385 -14.08 -10.13 4.10
CA ASN A 385 -14.63 -8.79 3.92
C ASN A 385 -15.96 -8.85 3.13
N PRO A 386 -17.10 -8.40 3.68
CA PRO A 386 -18.41 -8.64 3.09
C PRO A 386 -18.57 -8.16 1.65
N TRP A 387 -18.14 -6.93 1.35
CA TRP A 387 -18.27 -6.38 0.00
C TRP A 387 -17.32 -7.05 -1.00
N VAL A 388 -16.13 -7.45 -0.53
CA VAL A 388 -15.16 -8.17 -1.35
C VAL A 388 -15.71 -9.54 -1.74
N LYS A 389 -16.20 -10.29 -0.76
CA LYS A 389 -16.83 -11.60 -0.98
C LYS A 389 -17.93 -11.55 -2.03
N ALA A 390 -18.71 -10.47 -2.07
CA ALA A 390 -19.84 -10.35 -2.97
C ALA A 390 -19.47 -9.84 -4.37
N GLU A 391 -18.62 -8.81 -4.47
CA GLU A 391 -18.52 -8.00 -5.70
C GLU A 391 -17.08 -7.69 -6.17
N PHE A 392 -16.03 -8.28 -5.56
CA PHE A 392 -14.64 -7.89 -5.87
C PHE A 392 -14.23 -8.11 -7.33
N ARG A 393 -14.87 -9.05 -8.02
CA ARG A 393 -14.65 -9.25 -9.46
C ARG A 393 -14.87 -7.99 -10.28
N ALA A 394 -15.92 -7.21 -9.99
CA ALA A 394 -16.20 -5.99 -10.74
C ALA A 394 -15.09 -4.94 -10.56
N PHE A 395 -14.50 -4.86 -9.35
CA PHE A 395 -13.34 -4.03 -9.07
C PHE A 395 -12.12 -4.48 -9.88
N ASN A 396 -11.78 -5.77 -9.84
CA ASN A 396 -10.62 -6.30 -10.55
C ASN A 396 -10.78 -6.26 -12.07
N ASP A 397 -11.97 -6.54 -12.60
CA ASP A 397 -12.25 -6.51 -14.04
C ASP A 397 -12.11 -5.10 -14.64
N TYR A 398 -12.42 -4.06 -13.85
CA TYR A 398 -12.18 -2.65 -14.20
C TYR A 398 -10.69 -2.35 -14.32
N PHE A 399 -9.93 -2.66 -13.27
CA PHE A 399 -8.49 -2.39 -13.24
C PHE A 399 -7.69 -3.28 -14.19
N THR A 400 -8.19 -4.48 -14.51
CA THR A 400 -7.62 -5.33 -15.56
C THR A 400 -7.77 -4.66 -16.93
N ALA A 401 -8.94 -4.07 -17.23
CA ALA A 401 -9.15 -3.37 -18.50
C ALA A 401 -8.29 -2.09 -18.58
N LEU A 402 -8.24 -1.29 -17.52
CA LEU A 402 -7.39 -0.10 -17.47
C LEU A 402 -5.90 -0.46 -17.53
N GLY A 403 -5.46 -1.46 -16.75
CA GLY A 403 -4.09 -1.98 -16.76
C GLY A 403 -3.67 -2.51 -18.12
N TYR A 404 -4.55 -3.25 -18.81
CA TYR A 404 -4.36 -3.67 -20.20
C TYR A 404 -4.09 -2.47 -21.11
N MET A 405 -4.97 -1.46 -21.06
CA MET A 405 -4.85 -0.28 -21.93
C MET A 405 -3.54 0.47 -21.68
N LEU A 406 -3.09 0.58 -20.43
CA LEU A 406 -1.83 1.23 -20.09
C LEU A 406 -0.61 0.38 -20.49
N ALA A 407 -0.60 -0.92 -20.19
CA ALA A 407 0.52 -1.80 -20.52
C ALA A 407 0.71 -1.99 -22.04
N GLU A 408 -0.37 -2.00 -22.82
CA GLU A 408 -0.36 -2.16 -24.28
C GLU A 408 -0.34 -0.82 -25.05
N SER A 409 0.08 0.25 -24.38
CA SER A 409 0.21 1.56 -24.98
C SER A 409 1.50 2.23 -24.57
N ARG A 410 1.84 3.28 -25.33
CA ARG A 410 3.03 4.09 -25.12
C ARG A 410 2.63 5.48 -24.64
N GLU A 411 3.30 5.99 -23.60
CA GLU A 411 3.06 7.35 -23.14
C GLU A 411 3.61 8.39 -24.13
N GLU A 412 2.84 9.45 -24.36
CA GLU A 412 3.29 10.65 -25.05
C GLU A 412 3.93 11.61 -24.03
N ALA A 413 5.25 11.51 -23.87
CA ALA A 413 6.08 12.40 -23.06
C ALA A 413 7.26 12.91 -23.89
N ASN A 414 7.39 14.24 -23.96
CA ASN A 414 8.39 14.95 -24.78
C ASN A 414 9.39 15.77 -23.93
N VAL A 415 9.22 15.77 -22.61
CA VAL A 415 10.10 16.47 -21.66
C VAL A 415 10.89 15.46 -20.81
N ALA A 416 12.21 15.63 -20.76
CA ALA A 416 13.09 14.97 -19.79
C ALA A 416 13.36 15.92 -18.62
N VAL A 417 13.12 15.47 -17.39
CA VAL A 417 13.53 16.18 -16.17
C VAL A 417 14.71 15.46 -15.56
N ILE A 418 15.88 16.11 -15.46
CA ILE A 418 17.04 15.48 -14.80
C ILE A 418 16.73 15.30 -13.31
N HIS A 419 16.85 14.09 -12.78
CA HIS A 419 16.49 13.82 -11.39
C HIS A 419 17.56 14.37 -10.41
N PRO A 420 17.21 15.15 -9.37
CA PRO A 420 18.19 15.86 -8.56
C PRO A 420 18.87 15.02 -7.46
N MET A 421 18.74 13.68 -7.49
CA MET A 421 19.23 12.77 -6.44
C MET A 421 20.71 13.00 -6.07
N ARG A 422 21.57 13.29 -7.05
CA ARG A 422 23.00 13.54 -6.81
C ARG A 422 23.27 14.75 -5.91
N SER A 423 22.37 15.73 -5.87
CA SER A 423 22.47 16.87 -4.97
C SER A 423 22.20 16.47 -3.51
N ALA A 424 21.34 15.46 -3.30
CA ALA A 424 21.06 14.93 -1.98
C ALA A 424 22.34 14.38 -1.31
N TYR A 425 23.19 13.73 -2.10
CA TYR A 425 24.44 13.11 -1.62
C TYR A 425 25.35 14.11 -0.91
N LEU A 426 25.35 15.38 -1.31
CA LEU A 426 26.30 16.37 -0.77
C LEU A 426 25.98 16.81 0.66
N THR A 427 24.69 16.78 1.03
CA THR A 427 24.22 17.41 2.27
C THR A 427 23.45 16.47 3.18
N TYR A 428 23.12 15.27 2.72
CA TYR A 428 22.50 14.25 3.56
C TYR A 428 23.38 13.88 4.75
N LYS A 429 22.76 13.92 5.94
CA LYS A 429 23.28 13.37 7.20
C LYS A 429 22.14 12.58 7.85
N HIS A 430 22.46 11.47 8.50
CA HIS A 430 21.43 10.67 9.17
C HIS A 430 20.77 11.41 10.35
N SER A 431 21.54 12.23 11.07
CA SER A 431 21.03 13.02 12.18
C SER A 431 20.04 14.09 11.73
N LYS A 432 18.79 13.99 12.18
CA LYS A 432 17.74 14.99 11.90
C LYS A 432 17.90 16.23 12.78
N PRO A 433 17.53 17.44 12.30
CA PRO A 433 16.82 17.73 11.04
C PRO A 433 17.75 17.96 9.83
N ASN A 434 17.24 17.68 8.61
CA ASN A 434 17.87 17.95 7.32
C ASN A 434 17.14 19.03 6.49
N PRO A 435 17.30 20.33 6.79
CA PRO A 435 16.60 21.40 6.05
C PRO A 435 16.91 21.44 4.54
N ALA A 436 18.17 21.15 4.16
CA ALA A 436 18.58 21.13 2.77
C ALA A 436 17.86 20.05 1.95
N MET A 437 17.72 18.83 2.50
CA MET A 437 16.97 17.73 1.88
C MET A 437 15.51 18.11 1.67
N ARG A 438 14.87 18.65 2.71
CA ARG A 438 13.46 19.09 2.63
C ARG A 438 13.25 20.18 1.57
N GLN A 439 14.21 21.11 1.43
CA GLN A 439 14.15 22.14 0.41
C GLN A 439 14.26 21.55 -1.00
N LEU A 440 15.20 20.61 -1.21
CA LEU A 440 15.39 19.91 -2.47
C LEU A 440 14.13 19.14 -2.87
N ASP A 441 13.58 18.34 -1.96
CA ASP A 441 12.33 17.59 -2.13
C ASP A 441 11.17 18.51 -2.51
N THR A 442 10.95 19.58 -1.73
CA THR A 442 9.83 20.51 -1.96
C THR A 442 9.96 21.20 -3.32
N ALA A 443 11.18 21.60 -3.71
CA ALA A 443 11.42 22.24 -5.00
C ALA A 443 11.15 21.29 -6.17
N PHE A 444 11.58 20.03 -6.06
CA PHE A 444 11.37 19.03 -7.08
C PHE A 444 9.89 18.64 -7.22
N VAL A 445 9.22 18.31 -6.11
CA VAL A 445 7.78 18.00 -6.08
C VAL A 445 6.95 19.12 -6.72
N LYS A 446 7.22 20.38 -6.35
CA LYS A 446 6.50 21.53 -6.91
C LYS A 446 6.70 21.65 -8.42
N LEU A 447 7.89 21.34 -8.93
CA LEU A 447 8.18 21.39 -10.36
C LEU A 447 7.37 20.34 -11.11
N VAL A 448 7.43 19.07 -10.69
CA VAL A 448 6.82 17.94 -11.43
C VAL A 448 5.30 18.00 -11.38
N GLU A 449 4.70 18.32 -10.23
CA GLU A 449 3.25 18.53 -10.11
C GLU A 449 2.77 19.72 -10.96
N GLY A 450 3.58 20.77 -11.06
CA GLY A 450 3.32 21.91 -11.92
C GLY A 450 3.30 21.54 -13.42
N LEU A 451 4.21 20.65 -13.85
CA LEU A 451 4.23 20.13 -15.21
C LEU A 451 2.98 19.27 -15.50
N ALA A 452 2.62 18.35 -14.60
CA ALA A 452 1.46 17.50 -14.78
C ALA A 452 0.14 18.27 -14.75
N ALA A 453 -0.02 19.24 -13.86
CA ALA A 453 -1.18 20.14 -13.83
C ALA A 453 -1.31 20.97 -15.13
N ALA A 454 -0.19 21.28 -15.77
CA ALA A 454 -0.15 21.97 -17.05
C ALA A 454 -0.39 21.04 -18.26
N GLY A 455 -0.52 19.72 -18.06
CA GLY A 455 -0.67 18.75 -19.13
C GLY A 455 0.62 18.50 -19.92
N ILE A 456 1.77 18.70 -19.29
CA ILE A 456 3.09 18.49 -19.92
C ILE A 456 3.57 17.07 -19.57
N GLY A 457 3.49 16.17 -20.55
CA GLY A 457 3.99 14.80 -20.43
C GLY A 457 5.51 14.78 -20.29
N HIS A 458 6.00 14.21 -19.18
CA HIS A 458 7.41 14.24 -18.81
C HIS A 458 7.87 12.92 -18.19
N HIS A 459 9.16 12.63 -18.30
CA HIS A 459 9.82 11.54 -17.60
C HIS A 459 11.03 12.05 -16.81
N TYR A 460 11.35 11.38 -15.71
CA TYR A 460 12.58 11.60 -14.96
C TYR A 460 13.75 10.89 -15.66
N VAL A 461 14.90 11.52 -15.68
CA VAL A 461 16.15 10.95 -16.19
C VAL A 461 17.13 10.87 -15.04
N ASP A 462 17.38 9.65 -14.59
CA ASP A 462 18.45 9.35 -13.64
C ASP A 462 19.82 9.38 -14.34
N GLU A 463 20.82 9.95 -13.67
CA GLU A 463 22.13 10.19 -14.26
C GLU A 463 22.97 8.91 -14.42
N TRP A 464 22.79 7.90 -13.56
CA TRP A 464 23.41 6.59 -13.77
C TRP A 464 22.82 5.95 -15.01
N LEU A 465 21.49 5.84 -15.07
CA LEU A 465 20.83 5.20 -16.21
C LEU A 465 21.16 5.94 -17.52
N LEU A 466 21.24 7.29 -17.49
CA LEU A 466 21.68 8.09 -18.65
C LEU A 466 23.11 7.75 -19.08
N ALA A 467 24.03 7.47 -18.16
CA ALA A 467 25.39 7.05 -18.51
C ALA A 467 25.45 5.69 -19.22
N LYS A 468 24.48 4.81 -18.98
CA LYS A 468 24.44 3.47 -19.58
C LYS A 468 23.62 3.43 -20.87
N HIS A 469 22.50 4.14 -20.93
CA HIS A 469 21.48 4.01 -21.96
C HIS A 469 21.17 5.32 -22.71
N GLY A 470 21.82 6.41 -22.33
CA GLY A 470 21.49 7.75 -22.78
C GLY A 470 22.52 8.38 -23.72
N GLY A 471 22.12 9.52 -24.29
CA GLY A 471 22.97 10.34 -25.15
C GLY A 471 22.18 11.42 -25.88
N ALA A 472 22.85 12.22 -26.70
CA ALA A 472 22.17 13.12 -27.64
C ALA A 472 21.83 12.38 -28.95
N ASN A 473 20.66 12.65 -29.52
CA ASN A 473 20.30 12.23 -30.88
C ASN A 473 19.84 13.46 -31.67
N GLY A 474 20.79 14.12 -32.35
CA GLY A 474 20.53 15.44 -32.92
C GLY A 474 20.06 16.43 -31.85
N ALA A 475 18.97 17.14 -32.12
CA ALA A 475 18.39 18.13 -31.19
C ALA A 475 17.50 17.51 -30.09
N LYS A 476 17.58 16.20 -29.85
CA LYS A 476 16.81 15.48 -28.83
C LYS A 476 17.72 14.81 -27.81
N LEU A 477 17.26 14.70 -26.56
CA LEU A 477 17.88 13.83 -25.56
C LEU A 477 17.31 12.42 -25.75
N LYS A 478 18.16 11.41 -25.92
CA LYS A 478 17.76 10.01 -25.97
C LYS A 478 18.06 9.35 -24.63
N MET A 479 17.10 8.57 -24.13
CA MET A 479 17.24 7.73 -22.96
C MET A 479 16.56 6.39 -23.21
N GLY A 480 17.35 5.33 -23.42
CA GLY A 480 16.84 4.01 -23.79
C GLY A 480 15.95 4.05 -25.04
N LEU A 481 14.68 3.65 -24.90
CA LEU A 481 13.66 3.63 -25.96
C LEU A 481 12.95 4.97 -26.17
N ARG A 482 13.28 6.00 -25.39
CA ARG A 482 12.60 7.30 -25.40
C ARG A 482 13.49 8.42 -25.92
N GLU A 483 12.86 9.40 -26.55
CA GLU A 483 13.48 10.63 -27.00
C GLU A 483 12.67 11.83 -26.55
N TYR A 484 13.35 12.91 -26.16
CA TYR A 484 12.74 14.11 -25.61
C TYR A 484 13.21 15.34 -26.38
N ASP A 485 12.26 16.20 -26.74
CA ASP A 485 12.51 17.46 -27.45
C ASP A 485 12.96 18.58 -26.49
N TYR A 486 12.71 18.39 -25.20
CA TYR A 486 12.95 19.36 -24.14
C TYR A 486 13.66 18.70 -22.97
N VAL A 487 14.66 19.39 -22.41
CA VAL A 487 15.30 19.02 -21.15
C VAL A 487 15.00 20.10 -20.11
N VAL A 488 14.58 19.68 -18.92
CA VAL A 488 14.36 20.53 -17.76
C VAL A 488 15.41 20.21 -16.71
N LEU A 489 16.14 21.25 -16.28
CA LEU A 489 17.08 21.18 -15.18
C LEU A 489 16.40 21.74 -13.92
N PRO A 490 16.11 20.91 -12.89
CA PRO A 490 15.54 21.39 -11.63
C PRO A 490 16.58 22.17 -10.81
N ASP A 491 16.22 22.54 -9.57
CA ASP A 491 17.21 23.01 -8.60
C ASP A 491 18.17 21.87 -8.25
N MET A 492 19.48 22.09 -8.44
CA MET A 492 20.50 21.10 -8.12
C MET A 492 21.84 21.77 -7.79
N ASP A 493 22.61 21.13 -6.93
CA ASP A 493 23.93 21.59 -6.49
C ASP A 493 25.07 20.88 -7.25
N THR A 494 24.85 19.65 -7.73
CA THR A 494 25.82 18.90 -8.54
C THR A 494 25.16 18.08 -9.65
N ILE A 495 25.97 17.70 -10.64
CA ILE A 495 25.61 16.92 -11.82
C ILE A 495 26.75 15.95 -12.16
N ASP A 496 26.45 14.80 -12.77
CA ASP A 496 27.45 13.80 -13.16
C ASP A 496 28.21 14.26 -14.42
N ALA A 497 29.49 13.89 -14.50
CA ALA A 497 30.36 14.29 -15.61
C ALA A 497 29.83 13.81 -16.97
N ASN A 498 29.25 12.60 -17.01
CA ASN A 498 28.63 12.07 -18.23
C ASN A 498 27.42 12.90 -18.67
N THR A 499 26.53 13.26 -17.74
CA THR A 499 25.36 14.10 -18.04
C THR A 499 25.78 15.45 -18.63
N VAL A 500 26.86 16.04 -18.12
CA VAL A 500 27.45 17.27 -18.68
C VAL A 500 27.83 17.11 -20.15
N GLU A 501 28.50 16.02 -20.52
CA GLU A 501 28.89 15.78 -21.91
C GLU A 501 27.68 15.56 -22.82
N VAL A 502 26.68 14.80 -22.36
CA VAL A 502 25.42 14.62 -23.08
C VAL A 502 24.70 15.95 -23.31
N LEU A 503 24.62 16.81 -22.28
CA LEU A 503 23.96 18.12 -22.38
C LEU A 503 24.72 19.09 -23.29
N LYS A 504 26.06 19.05 -23.30
CA LYS A 504 26.86 19.84 -24.26
C LYS A 504 26.54 19.44 -25.69
N GLU A 505 26.52 18.14 -25.99
CA GLU A 505 26.21 17.64 -27.33
C GLU A 505 24.77 17.98 -27.74
N TYR A 506 23.80 17.74 -26.86
CA TYR A 506 22.39 18.09 -27.06
C TYR A 506 22.20 19.57 -27.39
N LEU A 507 22.83 20.47 -26.62
CA LEU A 507 22.75 21.91 -26.86
C LEU A 507 23.48 22.33 -28.14
N ALA A 508 24.64 21.74 -28.45
CA ALA A 508 25.38 22.02 -29.68
C ALA A 508 24.56 21.66 -30.93
N ASN A 509 23.70 20.64 -30.83
CA ASN A 509 22.79 20.22 -31.89
C ASN A 509 21.47 21.01 -31.94
N GLY A 510 21.30 22.06 -31.13
CA GLY A 510 20.10 22.91 -31.11
C GLY A 510 18.99 22.42 -30.17
N GLY A 511 19.32 21.57 -29.21
CA GLY A 511 18.41 21.13 -28.16
C GLY A 511 17.84 22.28 -27.32
N LYS A 512 16.66 22.06 -26.74
CA LYS A 512 15.94 23.03 -25.91
C LYS A 512 16.12 22.70 -24.42
N LEU A 513 16.73 23.61 -23.68
CA LEU A 513 16.97 23.50 -22.25
C LEU A 513 16.17 24.55 -21.50
N CYS A 514 15.35 24.10 -20.55
CA CYS A 514 14.69 24.93 -19.56
C CYS A 514 15.41 24.78 -18.22
N VAL A 515 15.89 25.88 -17.65
CA VAL A 515 16.47 25.90 -16.30
C VAL A 515 15.37 26.36 -15.34
N ALA A 516 14.84 25.42 -14.54
CA ALA A 516 13.71 25.67 -13.63
C ALA A 516 14.15 26.05 -12.21
N GLY A 517 15.39 25.74 -11.82
CA GLY A 517 15.99 26.09 -10.52
C GLY A 517 17.37 26.74 -10.67
N ARG A 518 18.22 26.63 -9.64
CA ARG A 518 19.63 27.02 -9.77
C ARG A 518 20.35 25.98 -10.63
N ILE A 519 21.28 26.47 -11.46
CA ILE A 519 22.21 25.57 -12.14
C ILE A 519 23.20 24.96 -11.12
N PRO A 520 23.66 23.72 -11.34
CA PRO A 520 24.67 23.12 -10.49
C PRO A 520 25.98 23.91 -10.57
N THR A 521 26.72 23.92 -9.46
CA THR A 521 28.05 24.54 -9.36
C THR A 521 29.17 23.53 -9.22
N MET A 522 28.83 22.23 -9.17
CA MET A 522 29.77 21.14 -8.99
C MET A 522 29.53 20.01 -9.99
N ILE A 523 30.61 19.36 -10.42
CA ILE A 523 30.57 18.07 -11.10
C ILE A 523 31.04 17.03 -10.09
N GLU A 524 30.19 16.04 -9.78
CA GLU A 524 30.53 14.94 -8.87
C GLU A 524 31.10 15.40 -7.50
N GLY A 525 30.55 16.50 -6.95
CA GLY A 525 30.98 17.11 -5.68
C GLY A 525 32.27 17.95 -5.75
N GLU A 526 32.79 18.25 -6.94
CA GLU A 526 33.93 19.15 -7.14
C GLU A 526 33.51 20.41 -7.90
N GLU A 527 34.00 21.60 -7.49
CA GLU A 527 33.67 22.86 -8.16
C GLU A 527 34.04 22.85 -9.65
N ALA A 528 33.12 23.31 -10.50
CA ALA A 528 33.30 23.33 -11.95
C ALA A 528 32.60 24.52 -12.62
N ASP A 529 33.13 24.98 -13.76
CA ASP A 529 32.44 25.97 -14.60
C ASP A 529 31.35 25.30 -15.45
N LEU A 530 30.11 25.43 -15.00
CA LEU A 530 28.91 24.94 -15.67
C LEU A 530 28.10 26.08 -16.31
N SER A 531 28.73 27.24 -16.57
CA SER A 531 28.07 28.42 -17.12
C SER A 531 27.48 28.21 -18.53
N PHE A 532 27.79 27.10 -19.21
CA PHE A 532 27.17 26.73 -20.49
C PHE A 532 25.70 26.28 -20.34
N LEU A 533 25.26 25.87 -19.13
CA LEU A 533 23.89 25.47 -18.83
C LEU A 533 22.94 26.69 -18.76
N LYS A 534 22.84 27.44 -19.85
CA LYS A 534 21.94 28.58 -19.98
C LYS A 534 20.65 28.11 -20.63
N GLY A 535 19.54 28.26 -19.92
CA GLY A 535 18.22 27.98 -20.49
C GLY A 535 17.99 28.83 -21.74
N ASN A 536 17.58 28.18 -22.83
CA ASN A 536 17.22 28.82 -24.10
C ASN A 536 15.71 28.84 -24.35
N ILE A 537 14.94 28.27 -23.43
CA ILE A 537 13.48 28.32 -23.36
C ILE A 537 13.04 28.46 -21.90
N THR A 538 11.77 28.83 -21.71
CA THR A 538 11.09 28.94 -20.41
C THR A 538 10.11 27.79 -20.18
N LEU A 539 9.68 27.60 -18.93
CA LEU A 539 8.62 26.63 -18.59
C LEU A 539 7.32 26.86 -19.37
N ALA A 540 7.00 28.12 -19.70
CA ALA A 540 5.79 28.46 -20.45
C ALA A 540 5.87 28.10 -21.95
N GLU A 541 7.07 27.89 -22.47
CA GLU A 541 7.32 27.49 -23.86
C GLU A 541 7.39 25.96 -24.04
N LEU A 542 7.33 25.21 -22.94
CA LEU A 542 7.11 23.76 -23.00
C LEU A 542 5.73 23.51 -23.59
N GLN A 543 5.69 22.73 -24.67
CA GLN A 543 4.46 22.42 -25.38
C GLN A 543 3.85 21.14 -24.83
N SER A 544 2.56 21.19 -24.50
CA SER A 544 1.78 19.97 -24.38
C SER A 544 1.71 19.31 -25.76
N GLY A 545 1.54 17.99 -25.76
CA GLY A 545 1.48 17.20 -26.99
C GLY A 545 0.19 17.42 -27.77
N ARG A 546 -0.48 16.35 -28.16
CA ARG A 546 -1.75 16.41 -28.92
C ARG A 546 -2.96 16.91 -28.12
N VAL A 547 -2.81 17.08 -26.81
CA VAL A 547 -3.90 17.44 -25.89
C VAL A 547 -3.49 18.66 -25.07
N SER A 548 -4.45 19.53 -24.79
CA SER A 548 -4.30 20.62 -23.81
C SER A 548 -5.57 20.76 -22.97
N ILE A 549 -5.39 21.29 -21.76
CA ILE A 549 -6.46 21.59 -20.81
C ILE A 549 -6.54 23.11 -20.58
N ASP A 550 -7.75 23.65 -20.52
CA ASP A 550 -7.99 25.09 -20.35
C ASP A 550 -7.69 25.60 -18.93
N LYS A 551 -7.93 24.78 -17.91
CA LYS A 551 -7.72 25.10 -16.49
C LYS A 551 -6.62 24.22 -15.89
N LYS A 552 -5.56 24.88 -15.38
CA LYS A 552 -4.37 24.24 -14.79
C LYS A 552 -4.38 24.26 -13.26
N ASP A 553 -5.22 25.12 -12.66
CA ASP A 553 -5.45 25.26 -11.23
C ASP A 553 -6.50 24.27 -10.72
N THR A 554 -6.45 23.03 -11.20
CA THR A 554 -7.37 21.95 -10.82
C THR A 554 -6.61 20.72 -10.35
N ALA A 555 -7.34 19.79 -9.72
CA ALA A 555 -6.81 18.48 -9.37
C ALA A 555 -6.87 17.47 -10.54
N VAL A 556 -7.29 17.89 -11.73
CA VAL A 556 -7.37 17.00 -12.90
C VAL A 556 -5.97 16.71 -13.40
N ARG A 557 -5.66 15.42 -13.60
CA ARG A 557 -4.43 14.93 -14.24
C ARG A 557 -4.81 14.03 -15.40
N TYR A 558 -3.98 14.01 -16.43
CA TYR A 558 -4.19 13.13 -17.58
C TYR A 558 -2.89 12.63 -18.17
N THR A 559 -2.98 11.49 -18.85
CA THR A 559 -1.93 10.96 -19.73
C THR A 559 -2.51 10.72 -21.12
N VAL A 560 -1.68 10.92 -22.15
CA VAL A 560 -2.02 10.66 -23.55
C VAL A 560 -1.24 9.42 -23.99
N ARG A 561 -1.96 8.45 -24.55
CA ARG A 561 -1.43 7.12 -24.83
C ARG A 561 -1.63 6.79 -26.31
N GLU A 562 -0.58 6.27 -26.91
CA GLU A 562 -0.58 5.73 -28.26
C GLU A 562 -0.70 4.21 -28.22
N ALA A 563 -1.65 3.64 -28.97
CA ALA A 563 -1.90 2.21 -28.93
C ALA A 563 -2.37 1.67 -30.27
N GLU A 564 -2.06 0.40 -30.56
CA GLU A 564 -2.52 -0.26 -31.80
C GLU A 564 -4.05 -0.36 -31.93
N PHE A 565 -4.76 -0.29 -30.82
CA PHE A 565 -6.23 -0.34 -30.77
C PHE A 565 -6.89 1.04 -30.81
N GLY A 566 -6.10 2.12 -30.93
CA GLY A 566 -6.56 3.50 -30.95
C GLY A 566 -5.96 4.32 -29.81
N ASP A 567 -5.53 5.53 -30.15
CA ASP A 567 -4.96 6.46 -29.19
C ASP A 567 -6.03 7.00 -28.24
N PHE A 568 -5.66 7.29 -27.00
CA PHE A 568 -6.62 7.71 -25.99
C PHE A 568 -6.04 8.70 -24.98
N VAL A 569 -6.95 9.44 -24.35
CA VAL A 569 -6.69 10.27 -23.18
C VAL A 569 -7.30 9.59 -21.98
N TYR A 570 -6.49 9.38 -20.94
CA TYR A 570 -6.98 8.92 -19.64
C TYR A 570 -6.82 10.08 -18.65
N ALA A 571 -7.93 10.58 -18.12
CA ALA A 571 -7.99 11.75 -17.25
C ALA A 571 -8.73 11.44 -15.95
N VAL A 572 -8.23 11.96 -14.83
CA VAL A 572 -8.72 11.67 -13.47
C VAL A 572 -8.81 12.95 -12.66
N ASN A 573 -9.89 13.13 -11.91
CA ASN A 573 -9.97 14.14 -10.86
C ASN A 573 -9.41 13.60 -9.55
N LEU A 574 -8.26 14.13 -9.12
CA LEU A 574 -7.60 13.70 -7.88
C LEU A 574 -8.22 14.31 -6.62
N SER A 575 -9.24 15.17 -6.70
CA SER A 575 -9.93 15.71 -5.54
C SER A 575 -11.10 14.81 -5.12
N MET A 576 -11.12 14.44 -3.83
CA MET A 576 -12.26 13.82 -3.17
C MET A 576 -13.22 14.85 -2.52
N LYS A 577 -13.01 16.14 -2.81
CA LYS A 577 -13.78 17.27 -2.24
C LYS A 577 -14.38 18.19 -3.29
N ASP A 578 -13.64 18.41 -4.37
CA ASP A 578 -13.97 19.41 -5.38
C ASP A 578 -14.30 18.75 -6.72
N GLU A 579 -15.29 19.32 -7.40
CA GLU A 579 -15.69 18.96 -8.76
C GLU A 579 -15.11 19.99 -9.73
N PHE A 580 -14.87 19.58 -10.98
CA PHE A 580 -14.26 20.45 -11.97
C PHE A 580 -14.93 20.35 -13.33
N ASP A 581 -15.37 21.50 -13.87
CA ASP A 581 -15.66 21.65 -15.30
C ASP A 581 -14.39 22.08 -16.03
N VAL A 582 -13.91 21.24 -16.95
CA VAL A 582 -12.71 21.52 -17.76
C VAL A 582 -13.01 21.30 -19.24
N THR A 583 -12.20 21.93 -20.09
CA THR A 583 -12.24 21.75 -21.54
C THR A 583 -10.95 21.11 -22.00
N LEU A 584 -11.05 19.90 -22.57
CA LEU A 584 -9.94 19.26 -23.26
C LEU A 584 -9.99 19.63 -24.74
N ARG A 585 -8.86 20.13 -25.27
CA ARG A 585 -8.66 20.27 -26.72
C ARG A 585 -7.77 19.14 -27.19
N ILE A 586 -8.28 18.36 -28.14
CA ILE A 586 -7.63 17.13 -28.61
C ILE A 586 -7.46 17.23 -30.12
N ARG A 587 -6.23 17.07 -30.62
CA ARG A 587 -5.95 16.97 -32.06
C ARG A 587 -6.43 15.61 -32.61
N ALA A 588 -7.72 15.54 -32.93
CA ALA A 588 -8.42 14.41 -33.54
C ALA A 588 -9.66 14.92 -34.29
N LYS A 589 -10.28 14.12 -35.17
CA LYS A 589 -11.55 14.52 -35.82
C LYS A 589 -12.81 14.10 -35.06
N GLY A 590 -12.67 13.14 -34.15
CA GLY A 590 -13.75 12.64 -33.32
C GLY A 590 -13.21 11.81 -32.15
N ALA A 591 -14.06 11.56 -31.16
CA ALA A 591 -13.74 10.70 -30.03
C ALA A 591 -14.98 10.03 -29.45
N LYS A 592 -14.77 8.96 -28.69
CA LYS A 592 -15.79 8.21 -27.94
C LYS A 592 -15.34 8.03 -26.49
N LEU A 593 -16.29 7.84 -25.59
CA LEU A 593 -15.99 7.45 -24.21
C LEU A 593 -15.87 5.93 -24.14
N PHE A 594 -14.88 5.41 -23.42
CA PHE A 594 -14.79 4.00 -23.08
C PHE A 594 -15.15 3.80 -21.60
N ASN A 595 -16.23 3.06 -21.35
CA ASN A 595 -16.65 2.68 -20.01
C ASN A 595 -15.96 1.35 -19.65
N ALA A 596 -14.92 1.41 -18.80
CA ALA A 596 -14.15 0.24 -18.41
C ALA A 596 -14.91 -0.74 -17.49
N MET A 597 -15.92 -0.26 -16.73
CA MET A 597 -16.77 -1.13 -15.90
C MET A 597 -17.64 -2.03 -16.77
N GLU A 598 -18.24 -1.47 -17.82
CA GLU A 598 -19.15 -2.21 -18.72
C GLU A 598 -18.45 -2.75 -19.98
N ARG A 599 -17.17 -2.41 -20.18
CA ARG A 599 -16.36 -2.71 -21.37
C ARG A 599 -17.11 -2.37 -22.67
N LYS A 600 -17.57 -1.12 -22.78
CA LYS A 600 -18.32 -0.64 -23.95
C LYS A 600 -17.94 0.79 -24.33
N TYR A 601 -18.16 1.13 -25.60
CA TYR A 601 -18.07 2.50 -26.08
C TYR A 601 -19.40 3.24 -25.89
N GLU A 602 -19.29 4.50 -25.48
CA GLU A 602 -20.40 5.43 -25.33
C GLU A 602 -20.16 6.67 -26.21
N ALA A 603 -21.25 7.29 -26.66
CA ALA A 603 -21.17 8.50 -27.46
C ALA A 603 -20.69 9.68 -26.60
N LEU A 604 -19.76 10.48 -27.12
CA LEU A 604 -19.19 11.63 -26.44
C LEU A 604 -19.63 12.93 -27.14
N TYR A 605 -20.02 13.94 -26.37
CA TYR A 605 -20.25 15.28 -26.92
C TYR A 605 -18.92 16.00 -27.12
N PHE A 606 -18.72 16.56 -28.32
CA PHE A 606 -17.59 17.41 -28.64
C PHE A 606 -17.94 18.42 -29.74
N GLU A 607 -17.19 19.51 -29.81
CA GLU A 607 -17.30 20.53 -30.86
C GLU A 607 -16.07 20.46 -31.77
N THR A 608 -16.25 20.47 -33.08
CA THR A 608 -15.12 20.45 -34.03
C THR A 608 -14.59 21.87 -34.25
N ALA A 609 -13.29 22.06 -34.11
CA ALA A 609 -12.60 23.34 -34.34
C ALA A 609 -11.30 23.11 -35.13
N GLY A 610 -11.39 23.19 -36.46
CA GLY A 610 -10.22 22.97 -37.33
C GLY A 610 -9.79 21.50 -37.35
N ASP A 611 -8.54 21.22 -36.97
CA ASP A 611 -7.96 19.89 -36.80
C ASP A 611 -8.09 19.32 -35.38
N GLU A 612 -8.84 20.02 -34.51
CA GLU A 612 -9.08 19.63 -33.13
C GLU A 612 -10.57 19.41 -32.85
N ILE A 613 -10.83 18.64 -31.80
CA ILE A 613 -12.11 18.59 -31.10
C ILE A 613 -11.98 19.25 -29.72
N ILE A 614 -13.06 19.91 -29.31
CA ILE A 614 -13.22 20.56 -28.02
C ILE A 614 -14.20 19.70 -27.21
N VAL A 615 -13.71 19.08 -26.14
CA VAL A 615 -14.46 18.17 -25.28
C VAL A 615 -14.68 18.84 -23.92
N PRO A 616 -15.87 19.40 -23.65
CA PRO A 616 -16.22 19.85 -22.30
C PRO A 616 -16.53 18.63 -21.43
N VAL A 617 -15.85 18.52 -20.29
CA VAL A 617 -15.99 17.41 -19.34
C VAL A 617 -16.27 17.97 -17.95
N HIS A 618 -17.27 17.41 -17.29
CA HIS A 618 -17.52 17.62 -15.87
C HIS A 618 -16.96 16.44 -15.10
N PHE A 619 -16.10 16.70 -14.11
CA PHE A 619 -15.56 15.69 -13.21
C PHE A 619 -16.21 15.79 -11.84
N GLU A 620 -16.93 14.76 -11.44
CA GLU A 620 -17.28 14.54 -10.04
C GLU A 620 -16.03 14.25 -9.19
N THR A 621 -16.18 14.26 -7.87
CA THR A 621 -15.10 13.89 -6.94
C THR A 621 -14.58 12.47 -7.21
N GLY A 622 -13.28 12.33 -7.49
CA GLY A 622 -12.65 11.04 -7.80
C GLY A 622 -13.07 10.42 -9.15
N GLU A 623 -13.72 11.18 -10.05
CA GLU A 623 -14.16 10.66 -11.35
C GLU A 623 -13.00 10.56 -12.36
N SER A 624 -13.16 9.67 -13.34
CA SER A 624 -12.20 9.39 -14.40
C SER A 624 -12.87 9.22 -15.75
N TYR A 625 -12.21 9.65 -16.83
CA TYR A 625 -12.65 9.45 -18.21
C TYR A 625 -11.55 8.79 -19.05
N ILE A 626 -11.95 7.83 -19.90
CA ILE A 626 -11.10 7.23 -20.94
C ILE A 626 -11.68 7.64 -22.30
N ILE A 627 -11.07 8.65 -22.92
CA ILE A 627 -11.53 9.23 -24.19
C ILE A 627 -10.69 8.64 -25.32
N VAL A 628 -11.29 7.78 -26.13
CA VAL A 628 -10.63 7.13 -27.26
C VAL A 628 -10.81 7.99 -28.51
N MET A 629 -9.70 8.35 -29.16
CA MET A 629 -9.69 9.14 -30.39
C MET A 629 -10.14 8.25 -31.56
N ASP A 630 -11.20 8.68 -32.25
CA ASP A 630 -11.78 7.95 -33.38
C ASP A 630 -12.31 8.94 -34.42
N ASP A 631 -11.58 9.07 -35.52
CA ASP A 631 -11.90 9.97 -36.63
C ASP A 631 -13.28 9.71 -37.27
N ALA A 632 -13.86 8.52 -37.07
CA ALA A 632 -15.19 8.16 -37.58
C ALA A 632 -16.32 8.45 -36.57
N ALA A 633 -16.00 8.85 -35.33
CA ALA A 633 -16.99 9.16 -34.31
C ALA A 633 -17.76 10.44 -34.66
N VAL A 634 -19.07 10.40 -34.44
CA VAL A 634 -19.96 11.57 -34.55
C VAL A 634 -20.28 12.09 -33.16
N SER A 635 -20.24 13.41 -32.99
CA SER A 635 -20.55 14.07 -31.73
C SER A 635 -21.96 13.71 -31.25
N ALA A 636 -22.07 13.38 -29.96
CA ALA A 636 -23.36 13.13 -29.31
C ALA A 636 -24.21 14.41 -29.23
N ALA A 637 -25.46 14.28 -28.79
CA ALA A 637 -26.23 15.45 -28.39
C ALA A 637 -25.61 16.09 -27.16
N LYS A 638 -25.67 17.43 -27.07
CA LYS A 638 -25.23 18.15 -25.88
C LYS A 638 -25.96 17.63 -24.64
N PRO A 639 -25.25 17.33 -23.53
CA PRO A 639 -25.89 16.89 -22.29
C PRO A 639 -27.01 17.85 -21.89
N ALA A 640 -28.17 17.30 -21.54
CA ALA A 640 -29.30 18.09 -21.07
C ALA A 640 -29.01 18.67 -19.68
N ALA A 641 -29.62 19.82 -19.36
CA ALA A 641 -29.56 20.37 -18.00
C ALA A 641 -30.15 19.36 -17.00
N LYS A 642 -29.61 19.37 -15.77
CA LYS A 642 -30.07 18.50 -14.67
C LYS A 642 -31.58 18.68 -14.46
N GLY A 643 -32.30 17.56 -14.38
CA GLY A 643 -33.75 17.52 -14.17
C GLY A 643 -34.15 18.05 -12.79
N ALA A 644 -35.47 18.14 -12.55
CA ALA A 644 -35.97 18.50 -11.22
C ALA A 644 -35.75 17.33 -10.25
N GLU A 645 -35.01 17.58 -9.17
CA GLU A 645 -34.70 16.58 -8.15
C GLU A 645 -35.85 16.39 -7.16
N LYS A 646 -36.12 15.15 -6.79
CA LYS A 646 -37.10 14.73 -5.76
C LYS A 646 -36.41 13.81 -4.75
N GLU A 647 -36.38 14.23 -3.49
CA GLU A 647 -35.88 13.38 -2.40
C GLU A 647 -36.94 12.34 -1.99
N LEU A 648 -36.53 11.08 -1.86
CA LEU A 648 -37.39 9.95 -1.47
C LEU A 648 -37.30 9.68 0.04
N SER A 649 -38.32 9.02 0.59
CA SER A 649 -38.32 8.61 2.00
C SER A 649 -37.20 7.60 2.28
N LEU A 650 -36.56 7.74 3.43
CA LEU A 650 -35.58 6.78 3.95
C LEU A 650 -36.20 5.72 4.88
N ASP A 651 -37.48 5.86 5.22
CA ASP A 651 -38.22 4.91 6.05
C ASP A 651 -38.46 3.62 5.28
N ALA A 652 -37.75 2.56 5.67
CA ALA A 652 -37.62 1.34 4.90
C ALA A 652 -37.88 0.11 5.77
N LYS A 653 -38.33 -0.97 5.13
CA LYS A 653 -38.41 -2.29 5.75
C LYS A 653 -37.12 -3.07 5.46
N ILE A 654 -36.46 -3.59 6.50
CA ILE A 654 -35.41 -4.58 6.35
C ILE A 654 -36.07 -5.90 5.97
N ILE A 655 -35.78 -6.40 4.78
CA ILE A 655 -36.34 -7.65 4.26
C ILE A 655 -35.35 -8.82 4.32
N ALA A 656 -34.05 -8.52 4.40
CA ALA A 656 -32.98 -9.48 4.63
C ALA A 656 -31.79 -8.77 5.29
N ALA A 657 -31.07 -9.46 6.18
CA ALA A 657 -29.85 -8.97 6.80
C ALA A 657 -28.97 -10.15 7.24
N SER A 658 -27.66 -9.96 7.22
CA SER A 658 -26.72 -10.78 8.00
C SER A 658 -27.09 -10.76 9.50
N GLU A 659 -26.62 -11.76 10.25
CA GLU A 659 -26.75 -11.73 11.71
C GLU A 659 -26.08 -10.46 12.26
N ASN A 660 -26.73 -9.85 13.24
CA ASN A 660 -26.12 -8.75 13.98
C ASN A 660 -25.18 -9.33 15.04
N MET A 661 -24.28 -8.50 15.56
CA MET A 661 -23.28 -8.95 16.53
C MET A 661 -23.08 -7.96 17.68
N LEU A 662 -22.48 -8.46 18.76
CA LEU A 662 -21.88 -7.68 19.85
C LEU A 662 -20.43 -8.17 20.01
N HIS A 663 -19.47 -7.26 19.87
CA HIS A 663 -18.05 -7.51 20.11
C HIS A 663 -17.75 -7.32 21.59
N ILE A 664 -17.09 -8.29 22.23
CA ILE A 664 -16.65 -8.21 23.63
C ILE A 664 -15.12 -8.26 23.67
N ASP A 665 -14.49 -7.10 23.81
CA ASP A 665 -13.04 -6.90 23.90
C ASP A 665 -12.56 -6.42 25.28
N GLU A 666 -13.41 -6.53 26.29
CA GLU A 666 -13.03 -6.46 27.70
C GLU A 666 -13.01 -7.85 28.34
N VAL A 667 -12.01 -8.07 29.18
CA VAL A 667 -11.76 -9.35 29.84
C VAL A 667 -11.27 -9.15 31.27
N ARG A 668 -11.56 -10.14 32.13
CA ARG A 668 -10.88 -10.28 33.41
C ARG A 668 -9.96 -11.50 33.36
N LEU A 669 -8.72 -11.33 33.80
CA LEU A 669 -7.69 -12.36 33.82
C LEU A 669 -7.63 -13.04 35.19
N SER A 670 -7.37 -14.34 35.22
CA SER A 670 -7.07 -15.10 36.43
C SER A 670 -6.03 -16.18 36.17
N TYR A 671 -5.20 -16.45 37.17
CA TYR A 671 -4.16 -17.49 37.12
C TYR A 671 -4.55 -18.77 37.87
N ASP A 672 -5.64 -18.74 38.65
CA ASP A 672 -6.13 -19.88 39.46
C ASP A 672 -7.60 -20.23 39.19
N GLY A 673 -8.31 -19.42 38.40
CA GLY A 673 -9.72 -19.58 38.05
C GLY A 673 -10.68 -19.06 39.13
N VAL A 674 -10.16 -18.50 40.23
CA VAL A 674 -10.93 -18.04 41.39
C VAL A 674 -10.78 -16.53 41.57
N GLU A 675 -9.56 -16.02 41.65
CA GLU A 675 -9.27 -14.61 41.80
C GLU A 675 -9.08 -13.96 40.44
N TYR A 676 -9.95 -13.00 40.11
CA TYR A 676 -9.93 -12.29 38.83
C TYR A 676 -9.48 -10.85 39.03
N THR A 677 -8.75 -10.33 38.04
CA THR A 677 -8.45 -8.90 37.94
C THR A 677 -9.71 -8.05 37.78
N ASP A 678 -9.53 -6.73 37.88
CA ASP A 678 -10.48 -5.80 37.29
C ASP A 678 -10.60 -6.01 35.77
N ALA A 679 -11.73 -5.59 35.21
CA ALA A 679 -11.94 -5.66 33.76
C ALA A 679 -10.91 -4.76 33.06
N MET A 680 -10.35 -5.27 31.96
CA MET A 680 -9.39 -4.55 31.15
C MET A 680 -9.55 -4.94 29.68
N PRO A 681 -9.04 -4.11 28.74
CA PRO A 681 -9.04 -4.45 27.34
C PRO A 681 -8.25 -5.74 27.08
N VAL A 682 -8.70 -6.58 26.14
CA VAL A 682 -8.01 -7.83 25.79
C VAL A 682 -6.55 -7.58 25.41
N MET A 683 -6.25 -6.48 24.72
CA MET A 683 -4.87 -6.11 24.37
C MET A 683 -4.01 -5.73 25.60
N ALA A 684 -4.61 -5.18 26.66
CA ALA A 684 -3.91 -4.93 27.92
C ALA A 684 -3.55 -6.23 28.62
N ALA A 685 -4.48 -7.19 28.66
CA ALA A 685 -4.22 -8.53 29.20
C ALA A 685 -3.16 -9.27 28.38
N SER A 686 -3.16 -9.13 27.05
CA SER A 686 -2.15 -9.72 26.16
C SER A 686 -0.76 -9.15 26.47
N ASN A 687 -0.66 -7.83 26.62
CA ASN A 687 0.58 -7.17 27.01
C ASN A 687 1.07 -7.63 28.41
N GLU A 688 0.17 -7.81 29.38
CA GLU A 688 0.54 -8.32 30.72
C GLU A 688 1.18 -9.71 30.62
N LEU A 689 0.58 -10.62 29.84
CA LEU A 689 1.09 -11.99 29.67
C LEU A 689 2.42 -12.02 28.91
N LEU A 690 2.59 -11.21 27.85
CA LEU A 690 3.84 -11.09 27.10
C LEU A 690 4.96 -10.51 27.97
N ARG A 691 4.68 -9.44 28.73
CA ARG A 691 5.64 -8.83 29.65
C ARG A 691 6.02 -9.74 30.82
N GLY A 692 5.08 -10.59 31.26
CA GLY A 692 5.29 -11.57 32.32
C GLY A 692 6.21 -12.74 31.94
N LYS A 693 6.49 -12.95 30.64
CA LYS A 693 7.43 -13.97 30.11
C LYS A 693 7.24 -15.35 30.75
N THR A 694 5.99 -15.76 30.96
CA THR A 694 5.69 -17.04 31.62
C THR A 694 4.58 -17.78 30.91
N ASN A 695 4.88 -19.01 30.49
CA ASN A 695 3.89 -19.97 29.99
C ASN A 695 3.12 -20.59 31.18
N ARG A 696 1.78 -20.57 31.12
CA ARG A 696 0.91 -21.00 32.22
C ARG A 696 -0.55 -21.17 31.77
N THR A 697 -1.33 -21.92 32.53
CA THR A 697 -2.79 -21.90 32.43
C THR A 697 -3.31 -20.51 32.85
N VAL A 698 -4.25 -19.96 32.09
CA VAL A 698 -4.97 -18.73 32.45
C VAL A 698 -6.47 -18.87 32.20
N TYR A 699 -7.27 -18.09 32.92
CA TYR A 699 -8.71 -18.03 32.79
C TYR A 699 -9.12 -16.62 32.37
N LEU A 700 -9.91 -16.56 31.29
CA LEU A 700 -10.42 -15.34 30.69
C LEU A 700 -11.93 -15.27 30.92
N LYS A 701 -12.40 -14.25 31.63
CA LYS A 701 -13.83 -14.03 31.87
C LYS A 701 -14.34 -12.84 31.05
N TYR A 702 -15.30 -13.12 30.18
CA TYR A 702 -16.01 -12.16 29.33
C TYR A 702 -17.44 -11.99 29.86
N GLU A 703 -17.95 -10.78 29.81
CA GLU A 703 -19.26 -10.43 30.38
C GLU A 703 -20.07 -9.60 29.38
N PHE A 704 -21.37 -9.86 29.27
CA PHE A 704 -22.28 -9.03 28.47
C PHE A 704 -23.69 -9.01 29.07
N GLU A 705 -24.50 -8.04 28.65
CA GLU A 705 -25.85 -7.85 29.17
C GLU A 705 -26.95 -8.00 28.12
N VAL A 706 -28.07 -8.57 28.57
CA VAL A 706 -29.24 -8.87 27.74
C VAL A 706 -30.48 -8.28 28.41
N GLU A 707 -31.12 -7.31 27.76
CA GLU A 707 -32.39 -6.76 28.24
C GLU A 707 -33.57 -7.65 27.82
N ASN A 708 -33.59 -8.07 26.55
CA ASN A 708 -34.59 -8.96 25.99
C ASN A 708 -33.90 -10.21 25.43
N VAL A 709 -34.25 -11.40 25.95
CA VAL A 709 -33.62 -12.66 25.52
C VAL A 709 -34.04 -12.97 24.07
N PRO A 710 -33.09 -12.99 23.11
CA PRO A 710 -33.41 -13.30 21.73
C PRO A 710 -33.64 -14.80 21.52
N GLU A 711 -34.43 -15.14 20.50
CA GLU A 711 -34.66 -16.55 20.11
C GLU A 711 -33.42 -17.19 19.47
N LYS A 712 -32.65 -16.39 18.73
CA LYS A 712 -31.42 -16.81 18.05
C LYS A 712 -30.24 -16.04 18.62
N ILE A 713 -29.35 -16.76 19.29
CA ILE A 713 -28.14 -16.21 19.88
C ILE A 713 -27.08 -17.31 20.03
N ARG A 714 -25.88 -16.99 19.58
CA ARG A 714 -24.71 -17.88 19.65
C ARG A 714 -23.47 -17.08 19.97
N LEU A 715 -22.47 -17.77 20.50
CA LEU A 715 -21.12 -17.24 20.71
C LEU A 715 -20.22 -17.69 19.57
N GLU A 716 -19.34 -16.81 19.13
CA GLU A 716 -18.18 -17.15 18.32
C GLU A 716 -16.92 -16.65 19.01
N ARG A 717 -15.86 -17.44 18.91
CA ARG A 717 -14.53 -17.08 19.38
C ARG A 717 -13.47 -17.85 18.60
N GLU A 718 -12.24 -17.41 18.74
CA GLU A 718 -11.09 -18.10 18.18
C GLU A 718 -10.64 -19.29 19.01
N LYS A 719 -9.86 -20.18 18.38
CA LYS A 719 -9.13 -21.27 19.04
C LYS A 719 -7.91 -20.72 19.81
N MET A 720 -8.11 -20.34 21.07
CA MET A 720 -7.07 -19.76 21.95
C MET A 720 -6.22 -20.78 22.74
N GLY A 721 -5.93 -21.97 22.20
CA GLY A 721 -5.07 -22.99 22.84
C GLY A 721 -5.66 -23.74 24.06
N GLY A 722 -5.87 -25.06 23.94
CA GLY A 722 -6.19 -25.97 25.06
C GLY A 722 -7.38 -25.56 25.94
N VAL A 723 -8.62 -25.67 25.44
CA VAL A 723 -9.75 -24.93 26.02
C VAL A 723 -10.82 -25.77 26.72
N LYS A 724 -11.20 -25.32 27.93
CA LYS A 724 -12.52 -25.58 28.54
C LYS A 724 -13.28 -24.27 28.70
N ALA A 725 -14.61 -24.31 28.60
CA ALA A 725 -15.42 -23.11 28.70
C ALA A 725 -16.69 -23.35 29.54
N TRP A 726 -17.10 -22.31 30.26
CA TRP A 726 -18.32 -22.30 31.05
C TRP A 726 -19.13 -21.05 30.75
N PHE A 727 -20.39 -21.24 30.38
CA PHE A 727 -21.35 -20.17 30.15
C PHE A 727 -22.34 -20.12 31.32
N ASN A 728 -22.41 -19.00 32.04
CA ASN A 728 -23.21 -18.86 33.25
C ASN A 728 -22.99 -20.01 34.27
N GLY A 729 -21.75 -20.49 34.38
CA GLY A 729 -21.34 -21.59 35.27
C GLY A 729 -21.61 -23.00 34.75
N ALA A 730 -22.32 -23.17 33.63
CA ALA A 730 -22.52 -24.47 32.98
C ALA A 730 -21.44 -24.70 31.92
N GLU A 731 -20.83 -25.89 31.90
CA GLU A 731 -19.83 -26.23 30.89
C GLU A 731 -20.46 -26.22 29.48
N VAL A 732 -19.74 -25.64 28.53
CA VAL A 732 -20.14 -25.55 27.12
C VAL A 732 -19.01 -26.02 26.22
N ALA A 733 -19.38 -26.63 25.10
CA ALA A 733 -18.46 -27.06 24.06
C ALA A 733 -18.72 -26.21 22.82
N PHE A 734 -17.65 -25.80 22.14
CA PHE A 734 -17.75 -25.07 20.88
C PHE A 734 -17.49 -26.03 19.71
N ALA A 735 -18.27 -25.93 18.65
CA ALA A 735 -18.12 -26.68 17.41
C ALA A 735 -17.27 -25.90 16.39
N ASP A 736 -16.59 -26.63 15.49
CA ASP A 736 -15.77 -26.09 14.40
C ASP A 736 -16.65 -25.57 13.23
N GLU A 737 -17.56 -24.65 13.54
CA GLU A 737 -18.55 -24.07 12.61
C GLU A 737 -18.61 -22.54 12.71
N GLY A 738 -17.50 -21.89 13.06
CA GLY A 738 -17.39 -20.43 13.06
C GLY A 738 -17.64 -19.82 11.67
N THR A 739 -18.23 -18.62 11.64
CA THR A 739 -18.64 -17.96 10.39
C THR A 739 -17.75 -16.79 10.00
N LEU A 740 -16.99 -16.23 10.95
CA LEU A 740 -16.04 -15.15 10.67
C LEU A 740 -14.78 -15.65 9.96
N ASP A 741 -14.29 -16.84 10.33
CA ASP A 741 -13.12 -17.51 9.75
C ASP A 741 -13.10 -18.98 10.19
N ARG A 742 -12.44 -19.86 9.42
CA ARG A 742 -12.31 -21.30 9.71
C ARG A 742 -11.63 -21.63 11.05
N ALA A 743 -10.84 -20.70 11.58
CA ALA A 743 -10.21 -20.78 12.89
C ALA A 743 -11.17 -20.47 14.05
N PHE A 744 -12.39 -20.04 13.77
CA PHE A 744 -13.39 -19.72 14.77
C PHE A 744 -14.24 -20.93 15.09
N VAL A 745 -14.67 -20.99 16.34
CA VAL A 745 -15.57 -22.02 16.87
C VAL A 745 -16.82 -21.35 17.40
N SER A 746 -17.97 -22.02 17.27
CA SER A 746 -19.26 -21.46 17.69
C SER A 746 -19.98 -22.35 18.71
N GLU A 747 -20.80 -21.73 19.55
CA GLU A 747 -21.70 -22.45 20.46
C GLU A 747 -23.06 -21.75 20.50
N ASN A 748 -24.13 -22.54 20.32
CA ASN A 748 -25.49 -22.04 20.46
C ASN A 748 -25.85 -21.92 21.95
N ILE A 749 -26.16 -20.68 22.38
CA ILE A 749 -26.49 -20.38 23.77
C ILE A 749 -27.98 -20.01 23.96
N ALA A 750 -28.80 -20.19 22.93
CA ALA A 750 -30.25 -20.04 23.05
C ALA A 750 -30.79 -20.94 24.17
N GLY A 751 -31.62 -20.37 25.06
CA GLY A 751 -32.14 -21.05 26.24
C GLY A 751 -31.17 -21.16 27.43
N LYS A 752 -29.87 -20.87 27.26
CA LYS A 752 -28.88 -20.76 28.35
C LYS A 752 -28.68 -19.30 28.81
N VAL A 753 -29.03 -18.35 27.95
CA VAL A 753 -28.97 -16.90 28.21
C VAL A 753 -30.06 -16.49 29.20
N LYS A 754 -29.72 -15.60 30.13
CA LYS A 754 -30.66 -14.98 31.07
C LYS A 754 -30.74 -13.48 30.84
N GLN A 755 -31.86 -12.87 31.24
CA GLN A 755 -31.99 -11.43 31.31
C GLN A 755 -30.99 -10.85 32.33
N GLY A 756 -30.40 -9.71 32.02
CA GLY A 756 -29.32 -9.08 32.78
C GLY A 756 -27.94 -9.60 32.37
N LYS A 757 -27.04 -9.72 33.35
CA LYS A 757 -25.64 -10.08 33.14
C LYS A 757 -25.44 -11.56 32.83
N ASN A 758 -24.69 -11.85 31.76
CA ASN A 758 -24.23 -13.18 31.37
C ASN A 758 -22.71 -13.20 31.36
N GLU A 759 -22.12 -14.36 31.61
CA GLU A 759 -20.67 -14.54 31.62
C GLU A 759 -20.22 -15.78 30.83
N LEU A 760 -19.08 -15.65 30.17
CA LEU A 760 -18.32 -16.74 29.57
C LEU A 760 -16.94 -16.79 30.23
N VAL A 761 -16.59 -17.91 30.84
CA VAL A 761 -15.23 -18.17 31.35
C VAL A 761 -14.55 -19.17 30.43
N VAL A 762 -13.36 -18.84 29.96
CA VAL A 762 -12.53 -19.67 29.07
C VAL A 762 -11.21 -19.96 29.78
N GLN A 763 -10.92 -21.24 30.01
CA GLN A 763 -9.59 -21.69 30.44
C GLN A 763 -8.74 -21.94 29.20
N ILE A 764 -7.52 -21.42 29.16
CA ILE A 764 -6.56 -21.67 28.08
C ILE A 764 -5.18 -22.02 28.63
N GLU A 765 -4.38 -22.69 27.80
CA GLU A 765 -2.95 -22.88 28.04
C GLU A 765 -2.17 -21.79 27.27
N TYR A 766 -1.76 -20.74 28.00
CA TYR A 766 -0.99 -19.65 27.41
C TYR A 766 0.46 -20.07 27.22
N TYR A 767 0.92 -20.01 25.97
CA TYR A 767 2.27 -20.37 25.60
C TYR A 767 2.84 -19.41 24.55
N GLN A 768 4.10 -19.03 24.71
CA GLN A 768 4.94 -18.38 23.71
C GLN A 768 6.34 -19.00 23.73
N THR A 769 7.07 -18.83 22.62
CA THR A 769 8.47 -19.26 22.52
C THR A 769 9.41 -18.24 23.16
N GLU A 770 10.63 -18.67 23.51
CA GLU A 770 11.68 -17.75 23.98
C GLU A 770 12.03 -16.69 22.93
N LEU A 771 11.95 -17.03 21.64
CA LEU A 771 12.17 -16.09 20.55
C LEU A 771 11.15 -14.94 20.58
N VAL A 772 9.85 -15.27 20.73
CA VAL A 772 8.79 -14.25 20.87
C VAL A 772 9.10 -13.33 22.04
N TYR A 773 9.43 -13.89 23.22
CA TYR A 773 9.76 -13.06 24.38
C TYR A 773 10.99 -12.19 24.17
N HIS A 774 12.03 -12.70 23.49
CA HIS A 774 13.25 -11.96 23.20
C HIS A 774 12.98 -10.78 22.26
N VAL A 775 12.37 -11.04 21.09
CA VAL A 775 12.09 -10.02 20.06
C VAL A 775 11.17 -8.95 20.64
N PHE A 776 10.07 -9.37 21.26
CA PHE A 776 9.06 -8.44 21.76
C PHE A 776 9.61 -7.53 22.86
N ASN A 777 10.43 -8.08 23.74
CA ASN A 777 11.10 -7.33 24.78
C ASN A 777 12.14 -6.36 24.21
N GLY A 778 12.93 -6.81 23.23
CA GLY A 778 13.91 -5.97 22.54
C GLY A 778 13.26 -4.80 21.82
N VAL A 779 12.14 -5.02 21.14
CA VAL A 779 11.44 -3.97 20.38
C VAL A 779 10.65 -3.01 21.27
N PHE A 780 9.85 -3.54 22.21
CA PHE A 780 8.84 -2.72 22.93
C PHE A 780 9.20 -2.31 24.35
N TYR A 781 10.14 -2.99 25.03
CA TYR A 781 10.34 -2.80 26.48
C TYR A 781 11.76 -2.38 26.86
N GLU A 782 12.76 -3.13 26.44
CA GLU A 782 14.17 -2.92 26.81
C GLU A 782 14.95 -2.15 25.74
N HIS A 783 14.46 -2.07 24.49
CA HIS A 783 15.12 -1.38 23.38
C HIS A 783 16.55 -1.86 23.16
N SER A 784 16.73 -3.19 23.03
CA SER A 784 18.00 -3.84 22.71
C SER A 784 18.25 -3.85 21.18
N ASP A 785 19.09 -4.75 20.67
CA ASP A 785 19.45 -4.80 19.25
C ASP A 785 18.32 -5.27 18.31
N ALA A 786 17.21 -5.80 18.84
CA ALA A 786 16.08 -6.26 18.04
C ALA A 786 15.31 -5.07 17.42
N THR A 787 15.00 -5.18 16.14
CA THR A 787 14.29 -4.14 15.38
C THR A 787 12.96 -4.67 14.83
N GLU A 788 12.22 -3.78 14.18
CA GLU A 788 11.01 -4.12 13.40
C GLU A 788 11.22 -5.32 12.47
N SER A 789 12.38 -5.43 11.80
CA SER A 789 12.69 -6.54 10.89
C SER A 789 12.51 -7.92 11.54
N MET A 790 12.93 -8.09 12.80
CA MET A 790 12.72 -9.34 13.53
C MET A 790 11.27 -9.52 13.99
N LEU A 791 10.58 -8.43 14.31
CA LEU A 791 9.16 -8.48 14.68
C LEU A 791 8.31 -8.99 13.51
N ASN A 792 8.61 -8.55 12.29
CA ASN A 792 7.90 -8.93 11.07
C ASN A 792 7.94 -10.44 10.78
N CYS A 793 9.01 -11.14 11.20
CA CYS A 793 9.12 -12.60 11.05
C CYS A 793 8.55 -13.40 12.24
N THR A 794 8.00 -12.72 13.26
CA THR A 794 7.60 -13.34 14.53
C THR A 794 6.10 -13.69 14.56
N SER A 795 5.79 -14.93 14.95
CA SER A 795 4.43 -15.43 15.09
C SER A 795 4.10 -15.78 16.54
N TYR A 796 3.00 -15.22 17.06
CA TYR A 796 2.51 -15.60 18.40
C TYR A 796 1.89 -17.00 18.35
N VAL A 797 2.17 -17.80 19.38
CA VAL A 797 1.62 -19.16 19.48
C VAL A 797 0.21 -19.14 20.07
N THR A 798 0.02 -18.45 21.20
CA THR A 798 -1.30 -18.25 21.81
C THR A 798 -1.70 -16.78 21.74
N ASP A 799 -2.70 -16.47 20.90
CA ASP A 799 -3.41 -15.19 20.92
C ASP A 799 -4.57 -15.24 21.93
N ILE A 800 -4.70 -14.22 22.78
CA ILE A 800 -5.93 -13.99 23.55
C ILE A 800 -6.78 -12.96 22.80
N GLU A 801 -8.08 -13.21 22.70
CA GLU A 801 -8.92 -12.48 21.74
C GLU A 801 -10.30 -12.13 22.25
N ALA A 802 -10.96 -11.23 21.52
CA ALA A 802 -12.34 -10.87 21.74
C ALA A 802 -13.31 -12.05 21.49
N VAL A 803 -14.51 -11.93 22.05
CA VAL A 803 -15.62 -12.88 21.84
C VAL A 803 -16.77 -12.15 21.16
N TYR A 804 -17.42 -12.84 20.22
CA TYR A 804 -18.52 -12.28 19.44
C TYR A 804 -19.83 -12.96 19.84
N VAL A 805 -20.84 -12.18 20.22
CA VAL A 805 -22.21 -12.67 20.34
C VAL A 805 -22.92 -12.38 19.03
N MET A 806 -23.54 -13.38 18.39
CA MET A 806 -24.18 -13.22 17.09
C MET A 806 -25.63 -13.70 17.12
N GLY A 807 -26.52 -13.06 16.35
CA GLY A 807 -27.92 -13.50 16.22
C GLY A 807 -28.89 -12.45 15.66
N ASP A 808 -30.18 -12.68 15.89
CA ASP A 808 -31.26 -11.77 15.48
C ASP A 808 -31.70 -10.89 16.64
N PHE A 809 -30.89 -9.87 16.93
CA PHE A 809 -31.12 -8.90 18.00
C PHE A 809 -30.59 -7.51 17.63
N GLY A 810 -30.97 -6.49 18.40
CA GLY A 810 -30.36 -5.16 18.34
C GLY A 810 -29.33 -4.99 19.45
N VAL A 811 -28.26 -4.24 19.20
CA VAL A 811 -27.27 -3.81 20.20
C VAL A 811 -27.40 -2.32 20.42
N TYR A 812 -27.63 -1.94 21.67
CA TYR A 812 -27.85 -0.56 22.08
C TYR A 812 -26.76 -0.11 23.05
N ALA A 813 -26.50 1.19 23.09
CA ALA A 813 -25.58 1.81 24.06
C ALA A 813 -26.35 2.75 24.99
N GLU A 814 -25.79 3.01 26.16
CA GLU A 814 -26.36 3.98 27.14
C GLU A 814 -26.43 5.39 26.57
N SER A 815 -25.40 5.83 25.85
CA SER A 815 -25.45 7.05 25.05
C SER A 815 -24.76 6.87 23.70
N LEU A 816 -25.29 7.60 22.72
CA LEU A 816 -24.75 7.71 21.37
C LEU A 816 -24.57 9.18 21.01
N GLU A 817 -23.42 9.52 20.46
CA GLU A 817 -23.06 10.87 20.06
C GLU A 817 -22.42 10.86 18.67
N ALA A 818 -22.73 11.85 17.84
CA ALA A 818 -22.11 11.95 16.53
C ALA A 818 -20.62 12.34 16.67
N GLY A 819 -19.75 11.63 15.98
CA GLY A 819 -18.32 11.98 15.86
C GLY A 819 -17.98 12.58 14.49
N GLU A 820 -16.70 12.89 14.29
CA GLU A 820 -16.17 13.33 12.99
C GLU A 820 -16.20 12.20 11.94
N ARG A 821 -15.96 12.53 10.66
CA ARG A 821 -15.78 11.55 9.56
C ARG A 821 -16.87 10.47 9.50
N ASN A 822 -18.14 10.87 9.68
CA ASN A 822 -19.30 9.97 9.68
C ASN A 822 -19.23 8.87 10.74
N THR A 823 -18.69 9.17 11.92
CA THR A 823 -18.65 8.20 13.04
C THR A 823 -19.80 8.38 14.02
N MET A 824 -20.06 7.33 14.79
CA MET A 824 -20.94 7.31 15.95
C MET A 824 -20.14 6.83 17.16
N ILE A 825 -20.15 7.62 18.23
CA ILE A 825 -19.47 7.34 19.47
C ILE A 825 -20.47 6.71 20.44
N ALA A 826 -20.16 5.53 20.94
CA ALA A 826 -20.95 4.87 21.97
C ALA A 826 -20.21 4.90 23.31
N ASN A 827 -20.86 5.47 24.33
CA ASN A 827 -20.33 5.54 25.69
C ASN A 827 -21.15 4.67 26.64
N GLY A 828 -20.50 4.31 27.75
CA GLY A 828 -21.10 3.47 28.77
C GLY A 828 -21.37 2.07 28.27
N ARG A 829 -22.35 1.42 28.88
CA ARG A 829 -22.64 0.00 28.66
C ARG A 829 -23.37 -0.27 27.33
N GLN A 830 -22.99 -1.37 26.69
CA GLN A 830 -23.63 -1.95 25.52
C GLN A 830 -24.49 -3.15 25.95
N TYR A 831 -25.67 -3.31 25.35
CA TYR A 831 -26.59 -4.38 25.71
C TYR A 831 -27.41 -4.88 24.53
N ILE A 832 -27.79 -6.15 24.61
CA ILE A 832 -28.65 -6.82 23.63
C ILE A 832 -30.12 -6.52 23.94
N GLY A 833 -30.85 -6.07 22.93
CA GLY A 833 -32.29 -5.81 22.95
C GLY A 833 -32.98 -6.27 21.67
N THR A 834 -34.23 -5.84 21.47
CA THR A 834 -35.04 -6.30 20.33
C THR A 834 -34.56 -5.70 19.01
N ALA A 835 -34.44 -6.53 17.96
CA ALA A 835 -34.13 -6.07 16.61
C ALA A 835 -35.31 -5.29 15.99
N LYS A 836 -35.03 -4.10 15.43
CA LYS A 836 -36.03 -3.33 14.67
C LYS A 836 -35.97 -3.70 13.18
N LYS A 837 -37.13 -3.94 12.56
CA LYS A 837 -37.24 -4.37 11.15
C LYS A 837 -37.79 -3.27 10.21
N ARG A 838 -38.24 -2.15 10.75
CA ARG A 838 -38.67 -0.97 9.98
C ARG A 838 -38.04 0.26 10.61
N ILE A 839 -37.23 0.98 9.84
CA ILE A 839 -36.30 1.99 10.33
C ILE A 839 -35.99 3.00 9.22
N ALA A 840 -35.50 4.18 9.60
CA ALA A 840 -34.88 5.09 8.63
C ALA A 840 -33.44 4.63 8.34
N MET A 841 -33.09 4.48 7.07
CA MET A 841 -31.79 3.93 6.63
C MET A 841 -30.56 4.74 7.07
N ASN A 842 -30.74 6.00 7.47
CA ASN A 842 -29.68 6.87 8.02
C ASN A 842 -29.50 6.74 9.55
N SER A 843 -30.26 5.85 10.21
CA SER A 843 -30.30 5.71 11.68
C SER A 843 -30.06 4.28 12.17
N LEU A 844 -29.31 3.47 11.40
CA LEU A 844 -29.07 2.06 11.70
C LEU A 844 -28.41 1.87 13.08
N ALA A 845 -27.39 2.69 13.38
CA ALA A 845 -26.66 2.68 14.64
C ALA A 845 -27.60 2.86 15.85
N GLU A 846 -28.43 3.90 15.83
CA GLU A 846 -29.38 4.23 16.89
C GLU A 846 -30.49 3.19 17.05
N ASN A 847 -30.70 2.34 16.04
CA ASN A 847 -31.74 1.33 15.99
C ASN A 847 -31.23 -0.10 16.16
N GLY A 848 -30.05 -0.27 16.74
CA GLY A 848 -29.56 -1.56 17.20
C GLY A 848 -28.48 -2.18 16.32
N TYR A 849 -27.99 -1.51 15.28
CA TYR A 849 -27.05 -2.07 14.29
C TYR A 849 -25.65 -1.43 14.37
N LEU A 850 -25.20 -1.06 15.59
CA LEU A 850 -23.88 -0.44 15.84
C LEU A 850 -22.71 -1.29 15.34
N PHE A 851 -22.71 -2.57 15.71
CA PHE A 851 -21.68 -3.54 15.32
C PHE A 851 -22.03 -4.29 14.03
N PHE A 852 -23.04 -3.83 13.27
CA PHE A 852 -23.45 -4.55 12.08
C PHE A 852 -22.32 -4.57 11.04
N GLY A 853 -22.04 -5.76 10.51
CA GLY A 853 -21.16 -5.96 9.39
C GLY A 853 -21.67 -7.10 8.51
N GLY A 854 -21.81 -6.85 7.21
CA GLY A 854 -22.41 -7.80 6.29
C GLY A 854 -23.26 -7.12 5.22
N GLU A 855 -24.32 -7.81 4.82
CA GLU A 855 -25.27 -7.39 3.80
C GLU A 855 -26.64 -7.08 4.42
N MET A 856 -27.24 -5.94 4.08
CA MET A 856 -28.59 -5.58 4.50
C MET A 856 -29.43 -5.10 3.31
N THR A 857 -30.60 -5.71 3.11
CA THR A 857 -31.54 -5.37 2.04
C THR A 857 -32.77 -4.65 2.58
N PHE A 858 -33.04 -3.49 1.99
CA PHE A 858 -34.16 -2.61 2.28
C PHE A 858 -35.19 -2.64 1.16
N GLU A 859 -36.46 -2.52 1.54
CA GLU A 859 -37.57 -2.26 0.62
C GLU A 859 -38.18 -0.89 0.93
N VAL A 860 -38.20 -0.03 -0.09
CA VAL A 860 -38.64 1.37 -0.01
C VAL A 860 -39.76 1.61 -1.03
N PRO A 861 -41.01 1.83 -0.58
CA PRO A 861 -42.07 2.29 -1.47
C PRO A 861 -41.87 3.78 -1.80
N PHE A 862 -42.07 4.17 -3.06
CA PHE A 862 -41.96 5.57 -3.47
C PHE A 862 -42.89 5.90 -4.66
N GLU A 863 -43.13 7.18 -4.90
CA GLU A 863 -43.87 7.64 -6.09
C GLU A 863 -42.93 8.27 -7.12
N ALA A 864 -43.16 7.99 -8.40
CA ALA A 864 -42.44 8.60 -9.53
C ALA A 864 -43.42 9.15 -10.58
N ASN A 865 -43.00 10.15 -11.33
CA ASN A 865 -43.74 10.68 -12.48
C ASN A 865 -43.61 9.77 -13.71
N GLY A 866 -42.52 9.00 -13.78
CA GLY A 866 -42.20 8.02 -14.83
C GLY A 866 -41.30 8.57 -15.93
N ASP A 867 -40.89 9.83 -15.86
CA ASP A 867 -39.97 10.50 -16.78
C ASP A 867 -38.59 10.78 -16.18
N GLU A 868 -38.41 10.52 -14.88
CA GLU A 868 -37.13 10.58 -14.20
C GLU A 868 -36.15 9.54 -14.77
N LYS A 869 -34.87 9.88 -14.78
CA LYS A 869 -33.81 9.10 -15.44
C LYS A 869 -32.69 8.72 -14.50
N THR A 870 -32.49 9.42 -13.39
CA THR A 870 -31.36 9.14 -12.50
C THR A 870 -31.84 8.93 -11.07
N LEU A 871 -31.30 7.90 -10.41
CA LEU A 871 -31.39 7.72 -8.96
C LEU A 871 -30.01 7.94 -8.35
N THR A 872 -29.95 8.78 -7.33
CA THR A 872 -28.75 9.04 -6.51
C THR A 872 -28.93 8.40 -5.14
N VAL A 873 -27.94 7.65 -4.68
CA VAL A 873 -27.89 7.02 -3.35
C VAL A 873 -26.65 7.53 -2.62
N THR A 874 -26.83 8.42 -1.64
CA THR A 874 -25.70 8.91 -0.81
C THR A 874 -25.74 8.27 0.57
N GLY A 875 -24.60 8.19 1.24
CA GLY A 875 -24.48 7.63 2.58
C GLY A 875 -23.11 7.02 2.79
N ARG A 876 -22.96 6.23 3.86
CA ARG A 876 -21.74 5.45 4.10
C ARG A 876 -22.05 3.96 4.02
N HIS A 877 -21.50 3.33 2.99
CA HIS A 877 -21.52 1.90 2.72
C HIS A 877 -20.36 1.61 1.75
N ALA A 878 -19.91 0.36 1.66
CA ALA A 878 -18.86 0.00 0.70
C ALA A 878 -19.45 -0.11 -0.71
N VAL A 879 -20.56 -0.84 -0.85
CA VAL A 879 -21.23 -1.07 -2.14
C VAL A 879 -22.74 -1.00 -1.94
N ALA A 880 -23.44 -0.46 -2.94
CA ALA A 880 -24.89 -0.54 -3.03
C ALA A 880 -25.31 -1.31 -4.28
N LYS A 881 -26.37 -2.10 -4.16
CA LYS A 881 -27.04 -2.77 -5.28
C LYS A 881 -28.50 -2.40 -5.27
N VAL A 882 -29.02 -2.06 -6.44
CA VAL A 882 -30.35 -1.46 -6.54
C VAL A 882 -31.17 -2.14 -7.61
N SER A 883 -32.43 -2.43 -7.30
CA SER A 883 -33.43 -2.85 -8.28
C SER A 883 -34.73 -2.09 -8.09
N VAL A 884 -35.39 -1.79 -9.21
CA VAL A 884 -36.68 -1.07 -9.25
C VAL A 884 -37.75 -2.02 -9.76
N ASN A 885 -38.88 -2.10 -9.07
CA ASN A 885 -40.05 -2.89 -9.44
C ASN A 885 -39.75 -4.39 -9.73
N GLY A 886 -38.75 -4.96 -9.06
CA GLY A 886 -38.31 -6.35 -9.27
C GLY A 886 -37.51 -6.60 -10.55
N GLY A 887 -37.04 -5.54 -11.22
CA GLY A 887 -36.16 -5.62 -12.38
C GLY A 887 -34.74 -6.10 -12.04
N LYS A 888 -33.87 -6.08 -13.06
CA LYS A 888 -32.45 -6.47 -12.91
C LYS A 888 -31.75 -5.56 -11.90
N GLU A 889 -31.01 -6.17 -10.98
CA GLU A 889 -30.14 -5.48 -10.04
C GLU A 889 -28.98 -4.79 -10.76
N LYS A 890 -28.68 -3.57 -10.35
CA LYS A 890 -27.55 -2.77 -10.82
C LYS A 890 -26.60 -2.49 -9.67
N LEU A 891 -25.30 -2.60 -9.95
CA LEU A 891 -24.21 -2.40 -9.00
C LEU A 891 -23.75 -0.94 -9.01
N MET A 892 -23.62 -0.34 -7.82
CA MET A 892 -23.05 0.99 -7.59
C MET A 892 -21.80 0.82 -6.73
N MET A 893 -20.64 0.82 -7.39
CA MET A 893 -19.34 0.55 -6.75
C MET A 893 -18.47 1.81 -6.60
N PHE A 894 -18.31 2.59 -7.67
CA PHE A 894 -17.43 3.77 -7.69
C PHE A 894 -18.17 5.10 -7.67
N GLY A 895 -19.47 5.08 -7.93
CA GLY A 895 -20.33 6.26 -7.97
C GLY A 895 -21.58 6.06 -7.12
N ASN A 896 -22.30 7.15 -6.94
CA ASN A 896 -23.56 7.25 -6.21
C ASN A 896 -24.76 7.49 -7.13
N HIS A 897 -24.58 7.40 -8.45
CA HIS A 897 -25.63 7.61 -9.46
C HIS A 897 -25.91 6.34 -10.26
N MET A 898 -27.17 6.18 -10.69
CA MET A 898 -27.61 5.09 -11.54
C MET A 898 -28.70 5.56 -12.51
N ASP A 899 -28.61 5.11 -13.76
CA ASP A 899 -29.66 5.27 -14.77
C ASP A 899 -30.88 4.38 -14.43
N VAL A 900 -32.04 5.01 -14.25
CA VAL A 900 -33.34 4.38 -14.01
C VAL A 900 -34.36 4.67 -15.14
N ALA A 901 -33.92 5.27 -16.24
CA ALA A 901 -34.77 5.57 -17.38
C ALA A 901 -35.45 4.30 -17.89
N GLY A 902 -36.79 4.36 -18.03
CA GLY A 902 -37.60 3.23 -18.48
C GLY A 902 -37.83 2.12 -17.43
N LEU A 903 -37.28 2.23 -16.22
CA LEU A 903 -37.55 1.29 -15.11
C LEU A 903 -38.74 1.72 -14.24
N LEU A 904 -39.10 3.00 -14.30
CA LEU A 904 -40.14 3.63 -13.48
C LEU A 904 -41.51 3.54 -14.15
N LYS A 905 -42.56 3.37 -13.34
CA LYS A 905 -43.94 3.59 -13.76
C LYS A 905 -44.48 4.83 -13.08
N LYS A 906 -45.40 5.54 -13.73
CA LYS A 906 -46.10 6.67 -13.11
C LYS A 906 -46.91 6.18 -11.90
N GLY A 907 -46.77 6.85 -10.76
CA GLY A 907 -47.40 6.49 -9.49
C GLY A 907 -46.48 5.67 -8.59
N GLU A 908 -47.05 4.68 -7.89
CA GLU A 908 -46.32 3.88 -6.90
C GLU A 908 -45.26 2.98 -7.55
N ASN A 909 -44.07 2.93 -6.97
CA ASN A 909 -42.96 2.07 -7.33
C ASN A 909 -42.38 1.44 -6.07
N THR A 910 -41.60 0.37 -6.25
CA THR A 910 -40.85 -0.25 -5.16
C THR A 910 -39.38 -0.26 -5.51
N LEU A 911 -38.57 0.26 -4.61
CA LEU A 911 -37.11 0.24 -4.67
C LEU A 911 -36.60 -0.81 -3.70
N LYS A 912 -35.72 -1.69 -4.16
CA LYS A 912 -34.91 -2.55 -3.30
C LYS A 912 -33.47 -2.07 -3.32
N ILE A 913 -32.89 -1.86 -2.15
CA ILE A 913 -31.51 -1.42 -1.98
C ILE A 913 -30.82 -2.42 -1.07
N THR A 914 -29.76 -3.04 -1.56
CA THR A 914 -28.88 -3.90 -0.78
C THR A 914 -27.58 -3.14 -0.52
N LEU A 915 -27.24 -2.98 0.76
CA LEU A 915 -26.00 -2.32 1.19
C LEU A 915 -25.03 -3.38 1.72
N LEU A 916 -23.76 -3.27 1.33
CA LEU A 916 -22.67 -4.06 1.89
C LEU A 916 -21.71 -3.17 2.68
N SER A 917 -21.27 -3.66 3.84
CA SER A 917 -20.30 -2.97 4.69
C SER A 917 -18.86 -3.47 4.45
N GLY A 918 -17.88 -2.73 4.97
CA GLY A 918 -16.57 -3.30 5.33
C GLY A 918 -16.61 -3.98 6.71
N CYS A 919 -15.44 -4.22 7.30
CA CYS A 919 -15.33 -4.88 8.62
C CYS A 919 -15.08 -3.92 9.79
N ARG A 920 -15.16 -2.60 9.57
CA ARG A 920 -14.79 -1.59 10.57
C ARG A 920 -15.56 -1.70 11.88
N ASN A 921 -16.84 -2.05 11.78
CA ASN A 921 -17.71 -2.24 12.95
C ASN A 921 -17.65 -3.67 13.51
N ILE A 922 -16.90 -4.57 12.87
CA ILE A 922 -16.62 -5.95 13.33
C ILE A 922 -15.31 -6.00 14.11
N TYR A 923 -14.22 -5.48 13.52
CA TYR A 923 -12.86 -5.66 14.03
C TYR A 923 -12.22 -4.40 14.64
N GLY A 924 -12.82 -3.21 14.46
CA GLY A 924 -12.27 -1.95 14.96
C GLY A 924 -11.26 -1.30 14.00
N PRO A 925 -10.37 -0.42 14.48
CA PRO A 925 -10.09 -0.14 15.89
C PRO A 925 -11.17 0.74 16.54
N PHE A 926 -11.69 0.35 17.71
CA PHE A 926 -12.79 1.07 18.38
C PHE A 926 -12.32 2.16 19.36
N HIS A 927 -11.19 1.91 20.03
CA HIS A 927 -10.77 2.63 21.23
C HIS A 927 -9.66 3.66 20.96
N GLN A 928 -9.77 4.39 19.87
CA GLN A 928 -8.79 5.40 19.43
C GLN A 928 -9.22 6.83 19.80
N PRO A 929 -8.27 7.74 20.12
CA PRO A 929 -8.57 9.16 20.27
C PRO A 929 -9.07 9.75 18.95
N ASP A 930 -8.41 9.37 17.86
CA ASP A 930 -8.93 9.55 16.51
C ASP A 930 -10.10 8.58 16.29
N VAL A 931 -11.30 9.13 16.08
CA VAL A 931 -12.54 8.35 15.91
C VAL A 931 -12.55 7.48 14.65
N GLU A 932 -11.79 7.87 13.63
CA GLU A 932 -11.59 7.10 12.40
C GLU A 932 -10.21 7.44 11.79
N PRO A 933 -9.17 6.69 12.19
CA PRO A 933 -7.82 6.89 11.66
C PRO A 933 -7.74 6.46 10.19
N LEU A 934 -7.06 7.27 9.37
CA LEU A 934 -6.84 6.99 7.93
C LEU A 934 -5.58 6.14 7.65
N GLY A 935 -4.81 5.82 8.68
CA GLY A 935 -3.70 4.88 8.66
C GLY A 935 -3.85 3.88 9.80
N VAL A 936 -4.04 2.60 9.47
CA VAL A 936 -4.45 1.55 10.42
C VAL A 936 -3.50 0.37 10.36
N GLY A 937 -2.66 0.19 11.38
CA GLY A 937 -1.76 -0.96 11.52
C GLY A 937 -1.87 -1.62 12.90
N PRO A 938 -1.04 -2.63 13.20
CA PRO A 938 -1.07 -3.35 14.48
C PRO A 938 -1.09 -2.44 15.72
N GLY A 939 -0.23 -1.41 15.73
CA GLY A 939 -0.16 -0.42 16.82
C GLY A 939 -1.43 0.43 17.04
N THR A 940 -2.38 0.43 16.08
CA THR A 940 -3.70 1.04 16.27
C THR A 940 -4.68 0.14 17.04
N PHE A 941 -4.30 -1.09 17.33
CA PHE A 941 -5.10 -2.03 18.11
C PHE A 941 -4.37 -2.40 19.39
N ASP A 942 -3.15 -2.94 19.27
CA ASP A 942 -2.45 -3.57 20.37
C ASP A 942 -1.84 -2.59 21.35
N ARG A 943 -1.26 -1.49 20.86
CA ARG A 943 -0.49 -0.48 21.62
C ARG A 943 0.61 -1.11 22.50
N TYR A 944 1.26 -2.16 22.01
CA TYR A 944 2.36 -2.78 22.75
C TYR A 944 3.47 -1.76 23.08
N GLY A 945 4.08 -1.93 24.26
CA GLY A 945 5.04 -0.95 24.83
C GLY A 945 4.39 0.30 25.48
N GLN A 946 3.10 0.58 25.24
CA GLN A 946 2.43 1.77 25.76
C GLN A 946 1.53 1.50 26.99
N TRP A 947 1.32 0.23 27.34
CA TRP A 947 0.51 -0.16 28.51
C TRP A 947 1.34 -0.15 29.80
N VAL A 948 0.82 0.53 30.82
CA VAL A 948 1.36 0.56 32.19
C VAL A 948 0.22 0.31 33.16
N ASP A 949 0.32 -0.75 33.96
CA ASP A 949 -0.68 -1.15 34.96
C ASP A 949 -2.12 -1.21 34.40
N GLY A 950 -2.29 -1.84 33.22
CA GLY A 950 -3.58 -1.97 32.54
C GLY A 950 -4.11 -0.70 31.86
N LYS A 951 -3.33 0.39 31.84
CA LYS A 951 -3.73 1.68 31.25
C LYS A 951 -2.82 2.07 30.10
N CYS A 952 -3.38 2.71 29.08
CA CYS A 952 -2.63 3.30 27.97
C CYS A 952 -3.13 4.71 27.69
N LYS A 953 -2.21 5.69 27.56
CA LYS A 953 -2.56 7.10 27.30
C LYS A 953 -3.38 7.27 26.02
N ASN A 954 -3.09 6.45 25.01
CA ASN A 954 -3.74 6.56 23.72
C ASN A 954 -4.99 5.66 23.64
N TYR A 955 -5.32 4.85 24.65
CA TYR A 955 -6.57 4.10 24.69
C TYR A 955 -7.71 4.97 25.25
N VAL A 956 -8.87 4.96 24.59
CA VAL A 956 -10.07 5.68 25.07
C VAL A 956 -11.17 4.68 25.36
N ASP A 957 -11.69 4.73 26.58
CA ASP A 957 -12.76 3.86 27.09
C ASP A 957 -14.14 4.26 26.55
N ARG A 958 -14.31 4.06 25.23
CA ARG A 958 -15.55 4.23 24.46
C ARG A 958 -15.40 3.50 23.13
N TYR A 959 -16.51 3.17 22.47
CA TYR A 959 -16.46 2.66 21.09
C TYR A 959 -16.63 3.78 20.07
N SER A 960 -15.91 3.68 18.97
CA SER A 960 -16.09 4.50 17.76
C SER A 960 -16.46 3.61 16.59
N PHE A 961 -17.66 3.82 16.04
CA PHE A 961 -18.19 3.12 14.87
C PHE A 961 -18.24 4.05 13.67
N VAL A 962 -18.10 3.50 12.47
CA VAL A 962 -18.49 4.22 11.25
C VAL A 962 -19.98 4.04 11.02
N LYS A 963 -20.65 5.10 10.58
CA LYS A 963 -22.06 5.01 10.17
C LYS A 963 -22.16 4.05 8.99
N PHE A 964 -23.17 3.19 9.02
CA PHE A 964 -23.57 2.36 7.90
C PHE A 964 -24.99 2.77 7.51
N GLY A 965 -25.27 2.96 6.21
CA GLY A 965 -26.61 3.31 5.73
C GLY A 965 -26.65 4.26 4.52
N VAL A 966 -27.83 4.84 4.33
CA VAL A 966 -28.15 5.80 3.26
C VAL A 966 -28.61 7.11 3.88
N ASP A 967 -27.93 8.20 3.54
CA ASP A 967 -28.24 9.56 4.00
C ASP A 967 -29.28 10.26 3.13
N LYS A 968 -29.29 10.01 1.81
CA LYS A 968 -30.28 10.58 0.87
C LYS A 968 -30.55 9.64 -0.30
N LEU A 969 -31.79 9.68 -0.77
CA LEU A 969 -32.24 9.09 -2.02
C LEU A 969 -32.82 10.20 -2.89
N ILE A 970 -32.24 10.45 -4.06
CA ILE A 970 -32.66 11.56 -4.93
C ILE A 970 -33.00 11.02 -6.32
N LEU A 971 -34.24 11.24 -6.77
CA LEU A 971 -34.73 10.88 -8.09
C LEU A 971 -34.79 12.14 -8.97
N ALA A 972 -34.25 12.09 -10.20
CA ALA A 972 -34.13 13.25 -11.09
C ALA A 972 -34.44 12.94 -12.55
#